data_AF-A0A6A6PJN0-F1
#
_entry.id   AF-A0A6A6PJN0-F1
#
_cell.length_a   1.000
_cell.length_b   1.000
_cell.length_c   1.000
_cell.angle_alpha   90.00
_cell.angle_beta   90.00
_cell.angle_gamma   90.00
#
_symmetry.space_group_name_H-M   'P 1'
#
loop_
_entity.id
_entity.type
_entity.pdbx_description
1 polymer ?
#
loop_
_entity_poly.entity_id
_entity_poly.type
_entity_poly.pdbx_seq_one_letter_code
_entity_poly.pdbx_strand_id
1 'polypeptide(L)'
;MAPGTSWFAPRTNKRRRTTSSSAYDAEKKRTMSNDFAEPMGPLLGQPEPPPRTRRGAWRCPRLPRTRNLALVLAVTVLAVYLLWGDRIATRPVQHAPPPPDAPLEWERFPLLKRYYGGVLSVVPKRENTPEFPRPGDDVESLQEILADGDADDGSTAQLPKGKMPAGVRFDPYEPLGINTIYEERVPCFLNASNKAEIPQLLVYPGVPRGFAEPAYGSHDLFGLRNDICFDRFGRYGPYGYGYSRSSGGLGAGINGHRDGAQEVWGGSLEVDYSKVKWADAQQRCIEANAHRFRAPTGDEAINSPTGMGSGRAPESATETAEKTTGPNGKRLVPRTAVVIRTWRDFHYDEEDILYLRAIINELALQSGGQYVVHFLIHVKNNDLQLWSDEETYQQVLDSALPAEFHGMGTLWTERQMELIYGGVPQTVFRDLPVFGVYRSTNMPLQYFAHRHPEYDFFWHWEMDIRYTGHFHHLFDKISQWAKQQPRKELWERNGRFYVPGHHGSWQEFSKMVHNQTAVPSKQDLDTQAPSDLPRPIWGPLRPTGKGDKTARPEQDPIAPHDQFHDNYDWGVGEEADLITFNPLFDPDGTNWILAEDVTGYNTTETFPPRRTAIITAARLSRRLLETMHRETSLERHTMFSEMWPASVALQHGLKAVYAPHPVYMDRRWPLGYLTGIFNNGVNGATGGRLQAVFSDENQHNFYPSTWYYHARFAEKLWKRWLGVKVDGVGGKEWELDPSPDGLEIDHSPHAHPAAPDSSLPESFAQYRGRAIQHGPLAGQQQQQQKSTSKSGSSGSSSASAAVAPYGAIGGHSGKQLGSVQPAHGEFWDREELPARFRRRVWSEDEIEAVDSAGARTTVTMYEYILHSQIPAAQHDLVLNILAGVTAMQPAPFYERNIIYQQLRSEEGQTQQRLRYHRLQTTPDTHQHKLLIEETPDAGIKDVAARKVSERLLVADELPKFRSGSQVYSYVGQYVLKGYRFVQGHVGIRVFRVYEVTVAGDGEVVDAPTPSKDELNLIDKSGAYIIEANIRTEDNVSQESRDAAKEKLLQLAKSLEGSAIDLRPADRLALSTNVKSV
;
A
#
# COMPACT_ATOMS: atom_id res chain seq x y z
N MET A 1 -27.04 9.02 77.85
CA MET A 1 -26.85 8.59 79.26
C MET A 1 -26.17 7.23 79.26
N ALA A 2 -25.34 6.92 80.26
CA ALA A 2 -24.87 5.56 80.60
C ALA A 2 -25.81 4.96 81.67
N PRO A 3 -25.64 3.71 82.20
CA PRO A 3 -24.65 2.65 81.96
C PRO A 3 -25.32 1.30 81.55
N GLY A 4 -24.68 0.11 81.46
CA GLY A 4 -23.27 -0.32 81.53
C GLY A 4 -23.13 -1.79 82.03
N THR A 5 -21.88 -2.27 82.22
CA THR A 5 -21.46 -3.48 83.00
C THR A 5 -21.85 -4.90 82.49
N SER A 6 -21.08 -6.01 82.68
CA SER A 6 -19.64 -6.19 83.01
C SER A 6 -19.20 -7.69 83.08
N TRP A 7 -17.88 -7.96 82.92
CA TRP A 7 -17.14 -9.22 83.27
C TRP A 7 -17.48 -10.52 82.48
N PHE A 8 -16.64 -11.58 82.43
CA PHE A 8 -15.31 -11.88 83.00
C PHE A 8 -14.43 -12.64 81.96
N ALA A 9 -13.10 -12.64 82.13
CA ALA A 9 -12.12 -13.47 81.41
C ALA A 9 -11.03 -13.95 82.42
N PRO A 10 -10.10 -14.90 82.12
CA PRO A 10 -9.02 -14.72 81.14
C PRO A 10 -8.71 -16.06 80.39
N ARG A 11 -7.51 -16.55 80.00
CA ARG A 11 -6.05 -16.25 80.02
C ARG A 11 -5.44 -17.04 78.82
N THR A 12 -4.30 -16.78 78.17
CA THR A 12 -3.17 -15.82 78.28
C THR A 12 -2.55 -15.72 76.86
N ASN A 13 -2.41 -14.53 76.24
CA ASN A 13 -1.18 -13.71 76.11
C ASN A 13 -0.01 -14.32 75.29
N LYS A 14 0.83 -13.58 74.53
CA LYS A 14 1.03 -12.15 74.10
C LYS A 14 2.15 -12.20 73.00
N ARG A 15 2.48 -11.24 72.11
CA ARG A 15 2.08 -9.85 71.69
C ARG A 15 2.69 -9.70 70.25
N ARG A 16 2.01 -9.28 69.17
CA ARG A 16 1.60 -7.92 68.73
C ARG A 16 2.70 -6.85 68.87
N ARG A 17 3.15 -6.20 67.76
CA ARG A 17 2.62 -4.97 67.07
C ARG A 17 2.72 -3.72 67.98
N THR A 18 3.06 -2.51 67.52
CA THR A 18 2.38 -1.58 66.57
C THR A 18 3.34 -0.44 66.13
N THR A 19 3.52 -0.04 64.87
CA THR A 19 2.78 0.90 63.97
C THR A 19 2.87 2.43 64.23
N SER A 20 3.13 3.17 63.12
CA SER A 20 2.57 4.48 62.65
C SER A 20 3.04 5.88 63.15
N SER A 21 3.54 6.67 62.17
CA SER A 21 3.14 8.06 61.79
C SER A 21 3.98 9.31 62.18
N SER A 22 3.82 10.36 61.35
CA SER A 22 4.38 11.73 61.39
C SER A 22 5.85 11.89 60.93
N ALA A 23 6.30 12.99 60.28
CA ALA A 23 5.61 14.10 59.59
C ALA A 23 6.58 15.01 58.77
N TYR A 24 6.09 15.60 57.67
CA TYR A 24 6.53 16.81 56.91
C TYR A 24 7.98 16.99 56.35
N ASP A 25 8.00 17.59 55.13
CA ASP A 25 8.99 18.43 54.42
C ASP A 25 10.53 18.20 54.47
N ALA A 26 11.15 18.13 53.28
CA ALA A 26 12.05 19.20 52.76
C ALA A 26 12.54 18.93 51.31
N GLU A 27 13.02 19.98 50.62
CA GLU A 27 13.27 20.02 49.17
C GLU A 27 14.63 19.49 48.65
N LYS A 28 14.63 19.15 47.34
CA LYS A 28 15.67 19.38 46.31
C LYS A 28 17.10 18.84 46.47
N LYS A 29 17.44 17.98 45.51
CA LYS A 29 18.56 18.14 44.53
C LYS A 29 19.64 19.18 44.86
N ARG A 30 20.92 18.74 44.82
CA ARG A 30 21.80 19.10 43.68
C ARG A 30 23.05 18.24 43.52
N THR A 31 23.42 18.09 42.26
CA THR A 31 24.76 17.88 41.70
C THR A 31 25.86 18.72 42.35
N MET A 32 27.10 18.23 42.36
CA MET A 32 28.25 19.12 42.13
C MET A 32 29.50 18.39 41.62
N SER A 33 30.29 19.09 40.80
CA SER A 33 31.62 18.73 40.32
C SER A 33 32.35 20.01 39.92
N ASN A 34 33.63 20.16 40.31
CA ASN A 34 34.57 21.21 39.89
C ASN A 34 34.24 22.65 40.39
N ASP A 35 35.18 23.55 40.71
CA ASP A 35 36.66 23.46 40.82
C ASP A 35 37.27 24.70 41.53
N PHE A 36 38.58 24.64 41.86
CA PHE A 36 39.56 25.72 42.11
C PHE A 36 39.24 26.93 43.04
N ALA A 37 39.96 27.04 44.19
CA ALA A 37 41.00 28.08 44.45
C ALA A 37 41.47 28.13 45.93
N GLU A 38 42.75 28.43 46.17
CA GLU A 38 43.37 28.73 47.49
C GLU A 38 43.60 30.27 47.65
N PRO A 39 44.36 30.83 48.64
CA PRO A 39 44.99 30.29 49.87
C PRO A 39 44.85 31.17 51.15
N MET A 40 45.39 30.69 52.29
CA MET A 40 46.30 31.39 53.25
C MET A 40 46.26 30.78 54.69
N GLY A 41 47.42 30.71 55.38
CA GLY A 41 47.59 30.12 56.73
C GLY A 41 47.71 31.16 57.88
N PRO A 42 48.54 30.96 58.95
CA PRO A 42 49.56 29.91 59.18
C PRO A 42 49.82 29.40 60.65
N LEU A 43 50.68 28.36 60.79
CA LEU A 43 51.52 27.97 61.98
C LEU A 43 50.80 27.55 63.31
N LEU A 44 51.37 26.79 64.27
CA LEU A 44 52.75 26.43 64.70
C LEU A 44 52.88 24.95 65.21
N GLY A 45 54.11 24.38 65.20
CA GLY A 45 54.62 23.50 66.28
C GLY A 45 54.76 21.96 66.06
N GLN A 46 55.97 21.41 66.27
CA GLN A 46 56.29 19.96 66.40
C GLN A 46 56.73 19.59 67.83
N PRO A 47 56.93 18.30 68.19
CA PRO A 47 58.29 17.68 68.13
C PRO A 47 58.34 16.18 67.71
N GLU A 48 59.50 15.52 67.86
CA GLU A 48 59.95 14.29 67.15
C GLU A 48 60.21 13.01 68.06
N PRO A 49 60.83 11.86 67.61
CA PRO A 49 60.65 10.47 68.12
C PRO A 49 61.83 9.97 69.03
N PRO A 50 62.15 8.65 69.29
CA PRO A 50 61.60 7.34 68.85
C PRO A 50 61.14 6.40 70.02
N PRO A 51 61.64 5.17 70.39
CA PRO A 51 62.85 4.39 70.05
C PRO A 51 62.59 3.09 69.21
N ARG A 52 62.96 1.87 69.67
CA ARG A 52 63.11 0.63 68.85
C ARG A 52 62.93 -0.72 69.60
N THR A 53 62.30 -1.71 68.93
CA THR A 53 62.43 -3.19 69.11
C THR A 53 61.94 -3.82 70.46
N ARG A 54 61.72 -5.13 70.65
CA ARG A 54 62.14 -6.37 69.92
C ARG A 54 61.17 -7.57 70.15
N ARG A 55 61.01 -8.43 69.11
CA ARG A 55 60.42 -9.81 69.05
C ARG A 55 59.72 -10.41 70.30
N GLY A 56 58.46 -10.84 70.14
CA GLY A 56 57.75 -11.80 71.04
C GLY A 56 56.59 -12.51 70.30
N ALA A 57 56.45 -13.83 70.45
CA ALA A 57 55.63 -14.67 69.55
C ALA A 57 54.13 -14.71 69.88
N TRP A 58 53.29 -14.72 68.84
CA TRP A 58 51.91 -15.22 68.89
C TRP A 58 51.71 -16.35 67.88
N ARG A 59 51.02 -17.43 68.29
CA ARG A 59 50.75 -18.60 67.45
C ARG A 59 49.41 -18.45 66.73
N CYS A 60 49.43 -18.35 65.41
CA CYS A 60 48.21 -18.52 64.62
C CYS A 60 47.71 -19.98 64.73
N PRO A 61 46.40 -20.23 64.96
CA PRO A 61 45.84 -21.57 64.84
C PRO A 61 46.00 -22.11 63.41
N ARG A 62 46.36 -23.39 63.28
CA ARG A 62 46.40 -24.06 61.97
C ARG A 62 44.97 -24.32 61.48
N LEU A 63 44.44 -23.44 60.63
CA LEU A 63 43.27 -23.78 59.82
C LEU A 63 43.57 -25.04 58.99
N PRO A 64 42.67 -26.05 58.97
CA PRO A 64 42.94 -27.31 58.31
C PRO A 64 42.95 -27.12 56.79
N ARG A 65 43.92 -27.75 56.12
CA ARG A 65 44.11 -27.68 54.65
C ARG A 65 42.85 -28.03 53.86
N THR A 66 41.94 -28.82 54.43
CA THR A 66 40.64 -29.18 53.85
C THR A 66 39.71 -28.00 53.61
N ARG A 67 39.69 -26.95 54.46
CA ARG A 67 38.84 -25.77 54.22
C ARG A 67 39.38 -24.92 53.06
N ASN A 68 40.69 -24.76 52.94
CA ASN A 68 41.28 -24.05 51.80
C ASN A 68 41.11 -24.86 50.51
N LEU A 69 41.25 -26.19 50.56
CA LEU A 69 40.96 -27.06 49.43
C LEU A 69 39.50 -26.92 48.99
N ALA A 70 38.54 -27.03 49.92
CA ALA A 70 37.11 -26.90 49.61
C ALA A 70 36.72 -25.51 49.08
N LEU A 71 37.35 -24.44 49.57
CA LEU A 71 37.09 -23.08 49.10
C LEU A 71 37.70 -22.84 47.70
N VAL A 72 38.91 -23.36 47.43
CA VAL A 72 39.46 -23.40 46.06
C VAL A 72 38.57 -24.25 45.15
N LEU A 73 38.09 -25.40 45.60
CA LEU A 73 37.20 -26.28 44.84
C LEU A 73 35.87 -25.58 44.50
N ALA A 74 35.26 -24.89 45.47
CA ALA A 74 34.06 -24.07 45.26
C ALA A 74 34.30 -22.92 44.29
N VAL A 75 35.43 -22.20 44.41
CA VAL A 75 35.79 -21.12 43.48
C VAL A 75 36.11 -21.65 42.08
N THR A 76 36.78 -22.81 41.95
CA THR A 76 37.00 -23.44 40.63
C THR A 76 35.73 -24.03 40.03
N VAL A 77 34.80 -24.56 40.83
CA VAL A 77 33.48 -25.00 40.35
C VAL A 77 32.66 -23.79 39.92
N LEU A 78 32.67 -22.68 40.67
CA LEU A 78 32.00 -21.44 40.27
C LEU A 78 32.64 -20.84 39.00
N ALA A 79 33.96 -20.82 38.90
CA ALA A 79 34.67 -20.35 37.70
C ALA A 79 34.43 -21.26 36.49
N VAL A 80 34.40 -22.58 36.67
CA VAL A 80 34.03 -23.54 35.61
C VAL A 80 32.57 -23.38 35.23
N TYR A 81 31.65 -23.15 36.19
CA TYR A 81 30.23 -22.91 35.92
C TYR A 81 30.01 -21.58 35.19
N LEU A 82 30.76 -20.53 35.52
CA LEU A 82 30.74 -19.26 34.79
C LEU A 82 31.34 -19.40 33.39
N LEU A 83 32.46 -20.13 33.22
CA LEU A 83 33.06 -20.40 31.90
C LEU A 83 32.24 -21.39 31.05
N TRP A 84 31.45 -22.27 31.67
CA TRP A 84 30.45 -23.10 30.98
C TRP A 84 29.18 -22.32 30.66
N GLY A 85 28.71 -21.47 31.57
CA GLY A 85 27.58 -20.58 31.35
C GLY A 85 27.86 -19.60 30.22
N ASP A 86 29.04 -18.99 30.22
CA ASP A 86 29.53 -18.15 29.13
C ASP A 86 29.67 -18.96 27.84
N ARG A 87 30.16 -20.21 27.86
CA ARG A 87 30.14 -21.11 26.68
C ARG A 87 28.76 -21.69 26.29
N ILE A 88 27.72 -21.49 27.10
CA ILE A 88 26.33 -21.82 26.76
C ILE A 88 25.63 -20.59 26.19
N ALA A 89 25.92 -19.39 26.70
CA ALA A 89 25.39 -18.11 26.24
C ALA A 89 26.11 -17.56 24.98
N THR A 90 27.41 -17.83 24.82
CA THR A 90 28.24 -17.44 23.65
C THR A 90 28.46 -18.57 22.65
N ARG A 91 27.89 -19.77 22.91
CA ARG A 91 27.45 -20.58 21.77
C ARG A 91 26.40 -19.75 21.06
N PRO A 92 26.58 -19.35 19.79
CA PRO A 92 25.43 -18.99 19.00
C PRO A 92 24.53 -20.22 19.04
N VAL A 93 23.32 -20.07 19.57
CA VAL A 93 22.25 -20.97 19.18
C VAL A 93 22.14 -20.74 17.68
N GLN A 94 22.69 -21.67 16.91
CA GLN A 94 22.24 -21.87 15.55
C GLN A 94 20.78 -22.27 15.71
N HIS A 95 19.91 -21.25 15.71
CA HIS A 95 18.61 -21.38 15.11
C HIS A 95 18.92 -21.89 13.69
N ALA A 96 18.82 -23.22 13.52
CA ALA A 96 18.38 -23.73 12.24
C ALA A 96 17.18 -22.84 11.85
N PRO A 97 17.10 -22.35 10.60
CA PRO A 97 15.93 -21.61 10.18
C PRO A 97 14.71 -22.42 10.60
N PRO A 98 13.70 -21.80 11.24
CA PRO A 98 12.54 -22.55 11.71
C PRO A 98 12.04 -23.43 10.56
N PRO A 99 11.71 -24.71 10.83
CA PRO A 99 11.24 -25.60 9.77
C PRO A 99 10.13 -24.85 9.02
N PRO A 100 10.22 -24.71 7.68
CA PRO A 100 9.42 -23.75 6.94
C PRO A 100 7.96 -23.92 7.34
N ASP A 101 7.36 -22.82 7.80
CA ASP A 101 6.11 -22.86 8.55
C ASP A 101 5.09 -23.73 7.81
N ALA A 102 4.49 -24.68 8.53
CA ALA A 102 3.56 -25.61 7.92
C ALA A 102 2.46 -24.79 7.22
N PRO A 103 2.16 -25.08 5.93
CA PRO A 103 1.30 -24.22 5.13
C PRO A 103 -0.02 -24.01 5.87
N LEU A 104 -0.39 -22.74 5.99
CA LEU A 104 -1.49 -22.29 6.82
C LEU A 104 -2.74 -23.05 6.38
N GLU A 105 -3.60 -23.47 7.32
CA GLU A 105 -4.62 -24.48 7.01
C GLU A 105 -5.52 -24.07 5.82
N TRP A 106 -5.79 -22.78 5.68
CA TRP A 106 -6.55 -22.19 4.57
C TRP A 106 -5.81 -22.16 3.21
N GLU A 107 -4.48 -22.23 3.17
CA GLU A 107 -3.71 -22.32 1.92
C GLU A 107 -3.93 -23.66 1.20
N ARG A 108 -4.51 -24.65 1.90
CA ARG A 108 -4.93 -25.94 1.34
C ARG A 108 -6.32 -25.90 0.70
N PHE A 109 -7.13 -24.88 0.98
CA PHE A 109 -8.51 -24.82 0.48
C PHE A 109 -8.51 -24.55 -1.04
N PRO A 110 -9.40 -25.20 -1.83
CA PRO A 110 -9.44 -25.04 -3.28
C PRO A 110 -9.66 -23.58 -3.73
N LEU A 111 -8.91 -23.14 -4.74
CA LEU A 111 -9.05 -21.81 -5.35
C LEU A 111 -10.34 -21.69 -6.16
N LEU A 112 -11.03 -20.56 -6.03
CA LEU A 112 -12.23 -20.21 -6.79
C LEU A 112 -11.87 -19.65 -8.17
N LYS A 113 -12.45 -20.22 -9.21
CA LYS A 113 -12.14 -19.96 -10.63
C LYS A 113 -13.18 -19.04 -11.30
N ARG A 114 -14.42 -18.97 -10.79
CA ARG A 114 -15.56 -18.34 -11.50
C ARG A 114 -15.69 -16.82 -11.38
N TYR A 115 -14.87 -16.15 -10.57
CA TYR A 115 -14.80 -14.68 -10.53
C TYR A 115 -14.50 -14.06 -11.90
N TYR A 116 -13.86 -14.81 -12.80
CA TYR A 116 -13.42 -14.36 -14.11
C TYR A 116 -14.33 -14.81 -15.27
N GLY A 117 -15.61 -15.12 -15.01
CA GLY A 117 -16.55 -15.62 -16.03
C GLY A 117 -16.86 -14.64 -17.19
N GLY A 118 -16.58 -13.34 -17.05
CA GLY A 118 -16.77 -12.34 -18.11
C GLY A 118 -18.24 -12.06 -18.49
N VAL A 119 -18.48 -10.98 -19.25
CA VAL A 119 -19.84 -10.51 -19.58
C VAL A 119 -20.60 -11.47 -20.51
N LEU A 120 -19.90 -12.23 -21.36
CA LEU A 120 -20.53 -13.19 -22.28
C LEU A 120 -21.14 -14.41 -21.57
N SER A 121 -20.74 -14.72 -20.33
CA SER A 121 -21.32 -15.82 -19.55
C SER A 121 -22.47 -15.40 -18.63
N VAL A 122 -22.92 -14.14 -18.71
CA VAL A 122 -23.97 -13.60 -17.82
C VAL A 122 -25.28 -14.37 -17.97
N VAL A 123 -25.81 -14.82 -16.83
CA VAL A 123 -27.10 -15.50 -16.67
C VAL A 123 -27.98 -14.74 -15.68
N PRO A 124 -29.32 -14.85 -15.76
CA PRO A 124 -30.21 -14.31 -14.73
C PRO A 124 -29.81 -14.81 -13.33
N LYS A 125 -29.82 -13.95 -12.31
CA LYS A 125 -29.38 -14.28 -10.94
C LYS A 125 -30.07 -15.51 -10.34
N ARG A 126 -31.32 -15.80 -10.75
CA ARG A 126 -32.10 -16.99 -10.34
C ARG A 126 -31.67 -18.29 -11.01
N GLU A 127 -30.87 -18.22 -12.07
CA GLU A 127 -30.31 -19.34 -12.83
C GLU A 127 -28.80 -19.53 -12.53
N ASN A 128 -28.20 -18.63 -11.73
CA ASN A 128 -26.83 -18.78 -11.27
C ASN A 128 -26.77 -19.77 -10.09
N THR A 129 -26.06 -20.87 -10.28
CA THR A 129 -25.54 -21.68 -9.16
C THR A 129 -24.15 -21.12 -8.83
N PRO A 130 -23.91 -20.54 -7.64
CA PRO A 130 -22.61 -19.97 -7.30
C PRO A 130 -21.57 -21.07 -7.08
N GLU A 131 -20.31 -20.80 -7.43
CA GLU A 131 -19.18 -21.69 -7.14
C GLU A 131 -18.99 -21.87 -5.63
N PHE A 132 -19.21 -20.80 -4.87
CA PHE A 132 -19.11 -20.69 -3.42
C PHE A 132 -20.04 -19.58 -2.90
N PRO A 133 -20.70 -19.72 -1.74
CA PRO A 133 -20.88 -20.96 -1.00
C PRO A 133 -21.95 -21.86 -1.65
N ARG A 134 -21.70 -23.16 -1.61
CA ARG A 134 -22.62 -24.23 -2.01
C ARG A 134 -23.50 -24.65 -0.81
N PRO A 135 -24.74 -25.13 -1.01
CA PRO A 135 -25.53 -25.75 0.04
C PRO A 135 -24.83 -27.02 0.56
N GLY A 136 -24.27 -26.96 1.78
CA GLY A 136 -23.42 -28.01 2.35
C GLY A 136 -22.10 -27.49 2.93
N ASP A 137 -21.59 -26.34 2.44
CA ASP A 137 -20.30 -25.75 2.89
C ASP A 137 -20.26 -25.38 4.39
N ASP A 138 -21.39 -25.40 5.09
CA ASP A 138 -21.49 -25.18 6.55
C ASP A 138 -21.22 -26.44 7.39
N VAL A 139 -21.44 -27.63 6.81
CA VAL A 139 -21.27 -28.94 7.47
C VAL A 139 -20.15 -29.80 6.85
N GLU A 140 -19.74 -29.53 5.61
CA GLU A 140 -18.65 -30.25 4.95
C GLU A 140 -17.31 -30.07 5.69
N SER A 141 -16.63 -31.19 5.93
CA SER A 141 -15.26 -31.18 6.44
C SER A 141 -14.26 -30.83 5.34
N LEU A 142 -13.05 -30.43 5.73
CA LEU A 142 -11.96 -30.17 4.80
C LEU A 142 -11.65 -31.37 3.88
N GLN A 143 -11.81 -32.61 4.36
CA GLN A 143 -11.59 -33.79 3.54
C GLN A 143 -12.70 -34.05 2.51
N GLU A 144 -13.92 -33.55 2.75
CA GLU A 144 -15.01 -33.60 1.78
C GLU A 144 -14.85 -32.48 0.73
N ILE A 145 -14.53 -31.25 1.14
CA ILE A 145 -14.22 -30.14 0.20
C ILE A 145 -13.01 -30.45 -0.69
N LEU A 146 -11.98 -31.12 -0.16
CA LEU A 146 -10.84 -31.56 -0.97
C LEU A 146 -11.20 -32.70 -1.93
N ALA A 147 -12.15 -33.58 -1.58
CA ALA A 147 -12.61 -34.65 -2.46
C ALA A 147 -13.57 -34.15 -3.56
N ASP A 148 -14.39 -33.13 -3.28
CA ASP A 148 -15.22 -32.44 -4.29
C ASP A 148 -14.39 -31.47 -5.16
N GLY A 149 -13.24 -30.98 -4.66
CA GLY A 149 -12.34 -30.09 -5.39
C GLY A 149 -11.69 -30.70 -6.64
N ASP A 150 -11.53 -32.03 -6.67
CA ASP A 150 -11.06 -32.80 -7.85
C ASP A 150 -12.21 -33.15 -8.83
N ALA A 151 -13.47 -32.85 -8.48
CA ALA A 151 -14.61 -33.10 -9.35
C ALA A 151 -14.86 -31.90 -10.29
N ASP A 152 -14.43 -32.01 -11.54
CA ASP A 152 -14.87 -31.13 -12.63
C ASP A 152 -16.40 -31.22 -12.78
N ASP A 153 -17.12 -30.22 -12.25
CA ASP A 153 -18.60 -30.22 -12.22
C ASP A 153 -19.27 -30.01 -13.59
N GLY A 154 -18.48 -29.96 -14.66
CA GLY A 154 -18.94 -29.76 -16.03
C GLY A 154 -19.28 -28.31 -16.37
N SER A 155 -19.15 -27.37 -15.42
CA SER A 155 -19.20 -25.93 -15.71
C SER A 155 -17.97 -25.40 -16.46
N THR A 156 -16.95 -26.25 -16.68
CA THR A 156 -15.93 -26.16 -17.74
C THR A 156 -16.48 -26.09 -19.17
N ALA A 157 -17.82 -26.14 -19.33
CA ALA A 157 -18.54 -25.59 -20.48
C ALA A 157 -17.88 -24.29 -21.00
N GLN A 158 -17.32 -24.39 -22.21
CA GLN A 158 -16.63 -23.32 -22.92
C GLN A 158 -17.43 -22.02 -22.85
N LEU A 159 -16.74 -20.90 -22.56
CA LEU A 159 -17.38 -19.58 -22.50
C LEU A 159 -18.20 -19.36 -23.78
N PRO A 160 -19.52 -19.13 -23.66
CA PRO A 160 -20.40 -19.23 -24.81
C PRO A 160 -20.04 -18.16 -25.84
N LYS A 161 -19.81 -18.60 -27.09
CA LYS A 161 -19.58 -17.74 -28.26
C LYS A 161 -20.89 -17.07 -28.69
N GLY A 162 -21.45 -16.28 -27.77
CA GLY A 162 -22.70 -15.56 -27.89
C GLY A 162 -22.49 -14.09 -28.28
N LYS A 163 -23.60 -13.42 -28.59
CA LYS A 163 -23.63 -11.96 -28.73
C LYS A 163 -23.58 -11.32 -27.35
N MET A 164 -22.87 -10.18 -27.23
CA MET A 164 -22.88 -9.35 -26.02
C MET A 164 -24.33 -9.08 -25.54
N PRO A 165 -24.65 -9.27 -24.24
CA PRO A 165 -25.95 -8.91 -23.69
C PRO A 165 -26.17 -7.39 -23.82
N ALA A 166 -27.44 -6.98 -24.01
CA ALA A 166 -27.77 -5.57 -24.08
C ALA A 166 -27.54 -4.88 -22.72
N GLY A 167 -26.89 -3.73 -22.74
CA GLY A 167 -26.67 -2.91 -21.57
C GLY A 167 -27.93 -2.13 -21.18
N VAL A 168 -28.04 -1.83 -19.88
CA VAL A 168 -29.08 -0.98 -19.30
C VAL A 168 -28.39 0.16 -18.56
N ARG A 169 -28.96 1.38 -18.62
CA ARG A 169 -28.46 2.50 -17.81
C ARG A 169 -28.80 2.26 -16.35
N PHE A 170 -27.79 2.34 -15.49
CA PHE A 170 -27.98 2.22 -14.05
C PHE A 170 -28.34 3.60 -13.47
N ASP A 171 -29.61 3.81 -13.14
CA ASP A 171 -30.06 4.96 -12.35
C ASP A 171 -30.30 4.51 -10.88
N PRO A 172 -29.46 4.93 -9.92
CA PRO A 172 -29.70 4.64 -8.50
C PRO A 172 -30.79 5.51 -7.85
N TYR A 173 -31.45 6.39 -8.62
CA TYR A 173 -32.50 7.31 -8.17
C TYR A 173 -33.90 6.95 -8.71
N GLU A 174 -34.04 5.88 -9.51
CA GLU A 174 -35.37 5.35 -9.90
C GLU A 174 -36.21 4.99 -8.65
N PRO A 175 -37.55 5.08 -8.74
CA PRO A 175 -38.32 5.87 -7.79
C PRO A 175 -38.52 5.24 -6.40
N LEU A 176 -37.48 5.36 -5.55
CA LEU A 176 -37.44 4.97 -4.12
C LEU A 176 -38.42 5.76 -3.20
N GLY A 177 -39.44 6.42 -3.73
CA GLY A 177 -40.40 7.25 -2.98
C GLY A 177 -39.83 8.55 -2.39
N ILE A 178 -38.50 8.72 -2.37
CA ILE A 178 -37.75 9.86 -1.81
C ILE A 178 -38.30 11.21 -2.31
N ASN A 179 -38.64 11.30 -3.61
CA ASN A 179 -39.19 12.52 -4.24
C ASN A 179 -40.55 12.97 -3.67
N THR A 180 -41.25 12.13 -2.90
CA THR A 180 -42.48 12.54 -2.20
C THR A 180 -42.20 13.20 -0.84
N ILE A 181 -41.10 12.81 -0.17
CA ILE A 181 -40.78 13.25 1.20
C ILE A 181 -39.78 14.42 1.21
N TYR A 182 -38.84 14.45 0.27
CA TYR A 182 -37.73 15.42 0.23
C TYR A 182 -37.85 16.43 -0.92
N GLU A 183 -37.25 17.60 -0.73
CA GLU A 183 -37.18 18.64 -1.77
C GLU A 183 -36.46 18.16 -3.05
N GLU A 184 -37.03 18.54 -4.19
CA GLU A 184 -36.78 17.91 -5.49
C GLU A 184 -35.44 18.32 -6.11
N ARG A 185 -34.74 17.34 -6.70
CA ARG A 185 -33.41 17.50 -7.31
C ARG A 185 -33.48 18.24 -8.64
N VAL A 186 -32.73 19.33 -8.76
CA VAL A 186 -32.46 19.98 -10.06
C VAL A 186 -31.26 19.28 -10.71
N PRO A 187 -31.33 18.88 -12.01
CA PRO A 187 -30.20 18.27 -12.72
C PRO A 187 -28.95 19.15 -12.76
N CYS A 188 -27.79 18.53 -12.61
CA CYS A 188 -26.49 19.18 -12.67
C CYS A 188 -25.76 18.85 -14.00
N PHE A 189 -24.72 19.62 -14.33
CA PHE A 189 -24.02 19.53 -15.63
C PHE A 189 -22.51 19.73 -15.48
N LEU A 190 -21.72 19.00 -16.26
CA LEU A 190 -20.25 19.05 -16.21
C LEU A 190 -19.68 20.41 -16.62
N ASN A 191 -20.37 21.17 -17.49
CA ASN A 191 -19.90 22.46 -18.00
C ASN A 191 -20.81 23.65 -17.60
N ALA A 192 -20.22 24.85 -17.57
CA ALA A 192 -20.90 26.09 -17.17
C ALA A 192 -22.01 26.55 -18.14
N SER A 193 -22.07 26.00 -19.36
CA SER A 193 -23.15 26.27 -20.32
C SER A 193 -24.39 25.39 -20.11
N ASN A 194 -24.37 24.48 -19.12
CA ASN A 194 -25.42 23.53 -18.79
C ASN A 194 -25.87 22.71 -20.01
N LYS A 195 -24.89 22.19 -20.76
CA LYS A 195 -25.09 21.36 -21.97
C LYS A 195 -24.33 20.04 -21.98
N ALA A 196 -23.28 19.91 -21.17
CA ALA A 196 -22.62 18.62 -20.95
C ALA A 196 -23.36 17.88 -19.82
N GLU A 197 -24.20 16.93 -20.22
CA GLU A 197 -24.92 16.05 -19.30
C GLU A 197 -23.96 15.17 -18.48
N ILE A 198 -24.45 14.68 -17.34
CA ILE A 198 -23.70 13.79 -16.45
C ILE A 198 -23.76 12.37 -17.03
N PRO A 199 -22.63 11.71 -17.34
CA PRO A 199 -22.65 10.36 -17.87
C PRO A 199 -23.11 9.34 -16.82
N GLN A 200 -23.80 8.31 -17.31
CA GLN A 200 -24.44 7.26 -16.52
C GLN A 200 -23.82 5.89 -16.81
N LEU A 201 -23.64 5.08 -15.77
CA LEU A 201 -23.07 3.74 -15.91
C LEU A 201 -23.93 2.85 -16.82
N LEU A 202 -23.27 1.96 -17.55
CA LEU A 202 -23.91 0.86 -18.28
C LEU A 202 -23.72 -0.43 -17.48
N VAL A 203 -24.79 -1.19 -17.26
CA VAL A 203 -24.75 -2.48 -16.53
C VAL A 203 -25.49 -3.56 -17.31
N TYR A 204 -25.06 -4.80 -17.15
CA TYR A 204 -25.66 -5.94 -17.86
C TYR A 204 -26.54 -6.73 -16.88
N PRO A 205 -27.84 -6.95 -17.16
CA PRO A 205 -28.72 -7.72 -16.28
C PRO A 205 -28.29 -9.18 -16.13
N GLY A 206 -28.19 -9.66 -14.89
CA GLY A 206 -27.66 -10.98 -14.52
C GLY A 206 -26.26 -10.92 -13.90
N VAL A 207 -25.68 -12.09 -13.61
CA VAL A 207 -24.31 -12.27 -13.10
C VAL A 207 -23.56 -13.31 -13.94
N PRO A 208 -22.22 -13.28 -14.04
CA PRO A 208 -21.45 -14.30 -14.75
C PRO A 208 -21.75 -15.71 -14.21
N ARG A 209 -21.84 -16.71 -15.08
CA ARG A 209 -22.20 -18.08 -14.68
C ARG A 209 -21.19 -18.67 -13.71
N GLY A 210 -21.66 -19.08 -12.54
CA GLY A 210 -20.84 -19.63 -11.46
C GLY A 210 -20.29 -18.56 -10.51
N PHE A 211 -20.54 -17.28 -10.74
CA PHE A 211 -20.00 -16.21 -9.89
C PHE A 211 -20.44 -16.41 -8.44
N ALA A 212 -19.48 -16.36 -7.53
CA ALA A 212 -19.67 -16.62 -6.11
C ALA A 212 -20.53 -15.55 -5.42
N GLU A 213 -21.15 -15.91 -4.30
CA GLU A 213 -21.72 -14.94 -3.36
C GLU A 213 -20.63 -14.46 -2.37
N PRO A 214 -20.83 -13.34 -1.64
CA PRO A 214 -19.92 -12.97 -0.55
C PRO A 214 -19.82 -14.07 0.52
N ALA A 215 -18.58 -14.31 0.98
CA ALA A 215 -18.28 -15.23 2.07
C ALA A 215 -18.82 -14.71 3.41
N TYR A 216 -18.73 -13.39 3.63
CA TYR A 216 -19.38 -12.70 4.73
C TYR A 216 -19.91 -11.32 4.29
N GLY A 217 -20.89 -10.83 5.05
CA GLY A 217 -21.75 -9.73 4.62
C GLY A 217 -22.77 -10.13 3.56
N SER A 218 -23.59 -9.18 3.11
CA SER A 218 -24.71 -9.47 2.20
C SER A 218 -25.09 -8.25 1.37
N HIS A 219 -25.52 -8.45 0.12
CA HIS A 219 -26.10 -7.40 -0.71
C HIS A 219 -27.54 -7.10 -0.30
N ASP A 220 -28.34 -8.16 -0.14
CA ASP A 220 -29.78 -8.11 0.14
C ASP A 220 -30.09 -7.42 1.47
N LEU A 221 -29.19 -7.56 2.45
CA LEU A 221 -29.27 -6.91 3.77
C LEU A 221 -29.42 -5.38 3.67
N PHE A 222 -28.73 -4.76 2.70
CA PHE A 222 -28.80 -3.31 2.43
C PHE A 222 -29.78 -2.97 1.30
N GLY A 223 -30.27 -3.96 0.55
CA GLY A 223 -30.95 -3.74 -0.74
C GLY A 223 -29.98 -3.28 -1.85
N LEU A 224 -28.72 -3.70 -1.80
CA LEU A 224 -27.78 -3.54 -2.92
C LEU A 224 -28.13 -4.54 -4.03
N ARG A 225 -27.94 -4.13 -5.29
CA ARG A 225 -28.25 -4.97 -6.46
C ARG A 225 -27.17 -6.03 -6.67
N ASN A 226 -27.54 -7.30 -6.52
CA ASN A 226 -26.75 -8.50 -6.82
C ASN A 226 -27.23 -9.21 -8.11
N ASP A 227 -28.08 -8.53 -8.89
CA ASP A 227 -28.73 -9.02 -10.12
C ASP A 227 -28.17 -8.37 -11.39
N ILE A 228 -27.00 -7.72 -11.30
CA ILE A 228 -26.34 -6.99 -12.40
C ILE A 228 -24.83 -7.21 -12.39
N CYS A 229 -24.24 -7.20 -13.58
CA CYS A 229 -22.81 -7.24 -13.82
C CYS A 229 -22.30 -5.85 -14.22
N PHE A 230 -21.31 -5.34 -13.48
CA PHE A 230 -20.52 -4.16 -13.85
C PHE A 230 -19.26 -4.63 -14.58
N ASP A 231 -19.16 -4.33 -15.87
CA ASP A 231 -17.90 -4.45 -16.63
C ASP A 231 -17.12 -3.14 -16.57
N ARG A 232 -15.80 -3.21 -16.79
CA ARG A 232 -14.89 -2.04 -16.79
C ARG A 232 -15.30 -0.93 -17.77
N PHE A 233 -15.82 -1.25 -18.96
CA PHE A 233 -16.27 -0.24 -19.91
C PHE A 233 -17.57 0.40 -19.45
N GLY A 234 -18.56 -0.38 -19.02
CA GLY A 234 -19.79 0.14 -18.42
C GLY A 234 -19.58 0.94 -17.12
N ARG A 235 -18.53 0.62 -16.35
CA ARG A 235 -18.19 1.21 -15.04
C ARG A 235 -17.27 2.43 -15.10
N TYR A 236 -16.28 2.44 -16.00
CA TYR A 236 -15.25 3.50 -16.10
C TYR A 236 -15.13 4.15 -17.49
N GLY A 237 -15.71 3.56 -18.53
CA GLY A 237 -15.90 4.23 -19.83
C GLY A 237 -16.66 5.57 -19.74
N PRO A 238 -17.64 5.73 -18.81
CA PRO A 238 -18.21 7.04 -18.47
C PRO A 238 -17.20 8.11 -18.03
N TYR A 239 -15.99 7.74 -17.57
CA TYR A 239 -15.06 8.63 -16.85
C TYR A 239 -13.68 8.80 -17.51
N GLY A 240 -13.45 8.21 -18.69
CA GLY A 240 -12.18 8.36 -19.44
C GLY A 240 -11.51 7.06 -19.89
N TYR A 241 -12.05 5.89 -19.52
CA TYR A 241 -11.49 4.58 -19.84
C TYR A 241 -11.90 4.12 -21.26
N GLY A 242 -10.98 3.50 -21.99
CA GLY A 242 -11.21 2.97 -23.34
C GLY A 242 -11.04 3.96 -24.49
N TYR A 243 -10.77 5.24 -24.23
CA TYR A 243 -10.56 6.25 -25.28
C TYR A 243 -9.32 7.14 -25.03
N SER A 244 -8.84 7.78 -26.10
CA SER A 244 -7.53 8.44 -26.11
C SER A 244 -7.51 9.76 -25.33
N ARG A 245 -6.32 10.15 -24.88
CA ARG A 245 -6.09 11.49 -24.30
C ARG A 245 -6.41 12.63 -25.29
N SER A 246 -6.32 12.40 -26.60
CA SER A 246 -6.72 13.37 -27.63
C SER A 246 -8.24 13.54 -27.77
N SER A 247 -9.02 12.52 -27.43
CA SER A 247 -10.48 12.61 -27.24
C SER A 247 -10.86 12.99 -25.80
N GLY A 248 -9.89 13.40 -24.98
CA GLY A 248 -10.09 13.80 -23.57
C GLY A 248 -10.37 12.65 -22.59
N GLY A 249 -10.09 11.40 -23.00
CA GLY A 249 -9.97 10.25 -22.11
C GLY A 249 -8.59 10.19 -21.45
N LEU A 250 -8.21 9.02 -20.94
CA LEU A 250 -6.92 8.84 -20.25
C LEU A 250 -5.91 7.98 -21.03
N GLY A 251 -6.35 7.25 -22.07
CA GLY A 251 -5.52 6.28 -22.79
C GLY A 251 -5.53 4.86 -22.21
N ALA A 252 -5.91 4.71 -20.93
CA ALA A 252 -6.18 3.42 -20.31
C ALA A 252 -7.29 2.65 -21.03
N GLY A 253 -7.23 1.30 -21.03
CA GLY A 253 -8.30 0.45 -21.57
C GLY A 253 -8.44 0.40 -23.09
N ILE A 254 -7.51 0.98 -23.85
CA ILE A 254 -7.56 0.96 -25.32
C ILE A 254 -7.27 -0.45 -25.89
N ASN A 255 -6.52 -1.26 -25.15
CA ASN A 255 -6.15 -2.65 -25.46
C ASN A 255 -7.10 -3.66 -24.77
N GLY A 256 -7.18 -4.88 -25.32
CA GLY A 256 -8.02 -5.97 -24.79
C GLY A 256 -9.20 -6.32 -25.71
N HIS A 257 -10.11 -7.16 -25.22
CA HIS A 257 -11.44 -7.33 -25.80
C HIS A 257 -12.29 -6.09 -25.53
N ARG A 258 -13.06 -5.64 -26.53
CA ARG A 258 -13.75 -4.33 -26.53
C ARG A 258 -15.16 -4.33 -27.13
N ASP A 259 -15.70 -5.48 -27.50
CA ASP A 259 -17.02 -5.56 -28.12
C ASP A 259 -18.10 -5.07 -27.15
N GLY A 260 -19.01 -4.22 -27.65
CA GLY A 260 -20.02 -3.53 -26.84
C GLY A 260 -19.55 -2.25 -26.15
N ALA A 261 -18.24 -1.95 -26.08
CA ALA A 261 -17.75 -0.78 -25.34
C ALA A 261 -18.29 0.57 -25.87
N GLN A 262 -18.68 0.66 -27.15
CA GLN A 262 -19.29 1.87 -27.72
C GLN A 262 -20.72 2.14 -27.19
N GLU A 263 -21.41 1.13 -26.67
CA GLU A 263 -22.77 1.25 -26.11
C GLU A 263 -22.78 2.17 -24.87
N VAL A 264 -21.63 2.28 -24.18
CA VAL A 264 -21.39 3.19 -23.05
C VAL A 264 -21.70 4.65 -23.40
N TRP A 265 -21.45 5.10 -24.62
CA TRP A 265 -21.77 6.47 -25.06
C TRP A 265 -23.08 6.57 -25.85
N GLY A 266 -23.66 5.43 -26.28
CA GLY A 266 -25.02 5.37 -26.84
C GLY A 266 -25.24 6.16 -28.15
N GLY A 267 -24.16 6.51 -28.86
CA GLY A 267 -24.19 7.38 -30.05
C GLY A 267 -23.90 8.86 -29.75
N SER A 268 -23.78 9.26 -28.49
CA SER A 268 -23.17 10.53 -28.09
C SER A 268 -21.64 10.46 -28.25
N LEU A 269 -20.99 11.63 -28.30
CA LEU A 269 -19.54 11.75 -28.23
C LEU A 269 -19.02 11.49 -26.81
N GLU A 270 -17.78 11.06 -26.69
CA GLU A 270 -17.10 10.87 -25.42
C GLU A 270 -16.90 12.20 -24.66
N VAL A 271 -16.80 12.13 -23.33
CA VAL A 271 -16.61 13.32 -22.49
C VAL A 271 -15.14 13.74 -22.51
N ASP A 272 -14.90 14.97 -22.95
CA ASP A 272 -13.56 15.58 -22.92
C ASP A 272 -13.24 16.15 -21.53
N TYR A 273 -12.60 15.33 -20.69
CA TYR A 273 -12.26 15.71 -19.33
C TYR A 273 -11.16 16.76 -19.23
N SER A 274 -10.39 17.04 -20.30
CA SER A 274 -9.39 18.12 -20.30
C SER A 274 -10.01 19.52 -20.13
N LYS A 275 -11.34 19.63 -20.30
CA LYS A 275 -12.15 20.85 -20.18
C LYS A 275 -13.08 20.85 -18.96
N VAL A 276 -13.06 19.80 -18.14
CA VAL A 276 -13.88 19.68 -16.94
C VAL A 276 -13.15 20.29 -15.75
N LYS A 277 -13.87 21.08 -14.95
CA LYS A 277 -13.42 21.61 -13.67
C LYS A 277 -14.38 21.15 -12.59
N TRP A 278 -13.92 20.24 -11.72
CA TRP A 278 -14.80 19.57 -10.77
C TRP A 278 -15.26 20.50 -9.65
N ALA A 279 -14.42 21.44 -9.18
CA ALA A 279 -14.84 22.49 -8.25
C ALA A 279 -16.02 23.32 -8.81
N ASP A 280 -15.86 23.88 -10.02
CA ASP A 280 -16.90 24.67 -10.71
C ASP A 280 -18.16 23.84 -10.99
N ALA A 281 -18.05 22.52 -11.18
CA ALA A 281 -19.18 21.62 -11.36
C ALA A 281 -19.93 21.34 -10.05
N GLN A 282 -19.21 21.05 -8.95
CA GLN A 282 -19.82 20.87 -7.63
C GLN A 282 -20.51 22.16 -7.17
N GLN A 283 -19.84 23.31 -7.27
CA GLN A 283 -20.35 24.58 -6.77
C GLN A 283 -21.68 24.98 -7.45
N ARG A 284 -21.73 24.99 -8.78
CA ARG A 284 -22.98 25.26 -9.53
C ARG A 284 -24.08 24.24 -9.23
N CYS A 285 -23.71 22.99 -8.98
CA CYS A 285 -24.66 21.93 -8.63
C CYS A 285 -25.30 22.16 -7.25
N ILE A 286 -24.50 22.60 -6.27
CA ILE A 286 -24.96 22.99 -4.93
C ILE A 286 -25.85 24.24 -5.01
N GLU A 287 -25.44 25.27 -5.75
CA GLU A 287 -26.22 26.51 -5.95
C GLU A 287 -27.59 26.24 -6.58
N ALA A 288 -27.63 25.42 -7.64
CA ALA A 288 -28.88 25.01 -8.31
C ALA A 288 -29.79 24.12 -7.45
N ASN A 289 -29.27 23.54 -6.36
CA ASN A 289 -30.01 22.67 -5.43
C ASN A 289 -30.16 23.27 -4.02
N ALA A 290 -29.81 24.55 -3.81
CA ALA A 290 -29.73 25.17 -2.50
C ALA A 290 -31.05 25.12 -1.69
N HIS A 291 -32.21 25.07 -2.36
CA HIS A 291 -33.54 24.91 -1.75
C HIS A 291 -33.74 23.58 -1.02
N ARG A 292 -32.87 22.58 -1.24
CA ARG A 292 -32.96 21.24 -0.66
C ARG A 292 -32.25 21.10 0.68
N PHE A 293 -31.48 22.09 1.10
CA PHE A 293 -30.56 22.02 2.24
C PHE A 293 -30.88 23.05 3.33
N ARG A 294 -30.40 22.80 4.55
CA ARG A 294 -30.48 23.75 5.67
C ARG A 294 -29.60 24.97 5.37
N ALA A 295 -30.17 26.18 5.48
CA ALA A 295 -29.38 27.41 5.44
C ALA A 295 -28.49 27.52 6.71
N PRO A 296 -27.23 27.97 6.61
CA PRO A 296 -26.37 28.18 7.78
C PRO A 296 -27.00 29.19 8.76
N THR A 297 -26.85 28.95 10.07
CA THR A 297 -27.17 29.97 11.08
C THR A 297 -26.07 31.04 11.16
N GLY A 298 -26.32 32.15 11.85
CA GLY A 298 -25.37 33.27 11.96
C GLY A 298 -24.00 32.86 12.50
N ASP A 299 -23.97 32.08 13.58
CA ASP A 299 -22.72 31.61 14.20
C ASP A 299 -21.96 30.60 13.32
N GLU A 300 -22.69 29.80 12.53
CA GLU A 300 -22.10 28.86 11.57
C GLU A 300 -21.50 29.60 10.36
N ALA A 301 -22.17 30.64 9.87
CA ALA A 301 -21.69 31.49 8.79
C ALA A 301 -20.43 32.29 9.15
N ILE A 302 -20.27 32.69 10.42
CA ILE A 302 -19.06 33.34 10.93
C ILE A 302 -17.86 32.36 10.97
N ASN A 303 -18.11 31.07 11.23
CA ASN A 303 -17.06 30.07 11.36
C ASN A 303 -16.65 29.42 10.03
N SER A 304 -17.50 29.45 9.00
CA SER A 304 -17.16 28.92 7.66
C SER A 304 -16.01 29.69 7.00
N PRO A 305 -15.05 29.03 6.31
CA PRO A 305 -13.93 29.71 5.66
C PRO A 305 -14.34 30.73 4.58
N THR A 306 -15.52 30.59 3.97
CA THR A 306 -16.05 31.57 2.99
C THR A 306 -16.40 32.93 3.62
N GLY A 307 -16.53 33.01 4.94
CA GLY A 307 -16.84 34.24 5.67
C GLY A 307 -15.78 35.35 5.55
N MET A 308 -14.55 35.02 5.15
CA MET A 308 -13.47 36.00 5.00
C MET A 308 -13.47 36.75 3.65
N GLY A 309 -14.25 36.31 2.66
CA GLY A 309 -14.22 36.84 1.29
C GLY A 309 -15.45 37.64 0.81
N SER A 310 -16.59 37.55 1.51
CA SER A 310 -17.86 38.17 1.05
C SER A 310 -18.43 39.15 2.08
N GLY A 311 -18.24 40.44 1.83
CA GLY A 311 -18.66 41.54 2.71
C GLY A 311 -20.17 41.82 2.76
N ARG A 312 -20.99 40.79 3.00
CA ARG A 312 -22.45 40.91 3.21
C ARG A 312 -22.96 39.89 4.23
N ALA A 313 -22.90 40.27 5.51
CA ALA A 313 -23.72 39.64 6.53
C ALA A 313 -25.22 39.89 6.22
N PRO A 314 -26.11 38.89 6.27
CA PRO A 314 -27.55 39.12 6.12
C PRO A 314 -28.12 39.79 7.38
N GLU A 315 -28.54 41.05 7.27
CA GLU A 315 -29.21 41.81 8.36
C GLU A 315 -30.67 41.34 8.61
N SER A 316 -30.89 40.03 8.81
CA SER A 316 -32.16 39.45 9.28
C SER A 316 -31.97 37.98 9.72
N ALA A 317 -31.25 37.77 10.81
CA ALA A 317 -31.00 36.45 11.41
C ALA A 317 -31.73 36.26 12.76
N THR A 318 -32.96 36.75 12.87
CA THR A 318 -33.77 36.67 14.10
C THR A 318 -34.34 35.25 14.29
N GLU A 319 -33.84 34.54 15.31
CA GLU A 319 -34.49 33.40 16.00
C GLU A 319 -35.25 32.38 15.11
N THR A 320 -34.66 31.94 13.99
CA THR A 320 -35.17 30.77 13.27
C THR A 320 -34.71 29.47 13.92
N ALA A 321 -35.60 28.83 14.68
CA ALA A 321 -35.49 27.41 15.02
C ALA A 321 -35.30 26.57 13.74
N GLU A 322 -34.64 25.41 13.85
CA GLU A 322 -34.24 24.57 12.72
C GLU A 322 -35.43 24.22 11.81
N LYS A 323 -35.52 24.90 10.66
CA LYS A 323 -36.48 24.54 9.61
C LYS A 323 -36.05 23.21 9.00
N THR A 324 -36.68 22.13 9.45
CA THR A 324 -36.50 20.78 8.89
C THR A 324 -37.27 20.59 7.58
N THR A 325 -38.10 21.57 7.19
CA THR A 325 -38.86 21.62 5.94
C THR A 325 -38.38 22.76 5.03
N GLY A 326 -38.35 22.48 3.73
CA GLY A 326 -37.99 23.43 2.67
C GLY A 326 -39.16 24.25 2.14
N PRO A 327 -38.94 25.01 1.05
CA PRO A 327 -39.91 25.96 0.50
C PRO A 327 -41.26 25.34 0.10
N ASN A 328 -41.28 24.06 -0.28
CA ASN A 328 -42.50 23.35 -0.69
C ASN A 328 -43.12 22.52 0.45
N GLY A 329 -42.63 22.68 1.69
CA GLY A 329 -43.09 21.92 2.85
C GLY A 329 -42.57 20.48 2.92
N LYS A 330 -41.78 20.03 1.95
CA LYS A 330 -41.06 18.75 1.99
C LYS A 330 -39.86 18.85 2.94
N ARG A 331 -39.29 17.71 3.36
CA ARG A 331 -38.11 17.67 4.24
C ARG A 331 -36.85 18.13 3.51
N LEU A 332 -35.97 18.80 4.23
CA LEU A 332 -34.61 19.09 3.76
C LEU A 332 -33.73 17.83 3.82
N VAL A 333 -32.79 17.74 2.89
CA VAL A 333 -31.80 16.66 2.76
C VAL A 333 -30.58 17.01 3.62
N PRO A 334 -30.02 16.08 4.42
CA PRO A 334 -28.78 16.33 5.16
C PRO A 334 -27.59 16.42 4.20
N ARG A 335 -26.66 17.33 4.47
CA ARG A 335 -25.45 17.50 3.63
C ARG A 335 -24.31 16.64 4.14
N THR A 336 -23.54 16.06 3.22
CA THR A 336 -22.44 15.14 3.54
C THR A 336 -21.14 15.56 2.84
N ALA A 337 -20.06 15.70 3.59
CA ALA A 337 -18.73 15.82 2.98
C ALA A 337 -18.16 14.42 2.69
N VAL A 338 -17.37 14.30 1.63
CA VAL A 338 -16.58 13.10 1.31
C VAL A 338 -15.12 13.55 1.27
N VAL A 339 -14.39 13.24 2.33
CA VAL A 339 -13.04 13.76 2.59
C VAL A 339 -12.03 12.68 2.22
N ILE A 340 -11.38 12.88 1.08
CA ILE A 340 -10.35 12.00 0.53
C ILE A 340 -9.00 12.48 1.07
N ARG A 341 -8.25 11.60 1.73
CA ARG A 341 -6.89 11.92 2.22
C ARG A 341 -5.85 11.72 1.12
N THR A 342 -5.03 12.74 0.90
CA THR A 342 -3.80 12.64 0.09
C THR A 342 -2.65 13.40 0.78
N TRP A 343 -1.49 13.49 0.13
CA TRP A 343 -0.35 14.28 0.59
C TRP A 343 0.22 15.09 -0.57
N ARG A 344 1.01 16.14 -0.28
CA ARG A 344 1.51 17.09 -1.31
C ARG A 344 2.18 16.40 -2.49
N ASP A 345 3.03 15.42 -2.21
CA ASP A 345 3.79 14.60 -3.16
C ASP A 345 3.06 13.27 -3.52
N PHE A 346 1.72 13.29 -3.65
CA PHE A 346 0.95 12.15 -4.14
C PHE A 346 1.01 12.10 -5.67
N HIS A 347 1.29 10.91 -6.22
CA HIS A 347 1.32 10.69 -7.68
C HIS A 347 0.04 9.99 -8.12
N TYR A 348 -0.82 10.72 -8.84
CA TYR A 348 -2.09 10.20 -9.36
C TYR A 348 -1.85 9.56 -10.73
N ASP A 349 -2.09 8.24 -10.84
CA ASP A 349 -2.07 7.53 -12.12
C ASP A 349 -3.45 7.57 -12.84
N GLU A 350 -3.57 6.99 -14.04
CA GLU A 350 -4.86 6.95 -14.74
C GLU A 350 -5.99 6.25 -13.96
N GLU A 351 -5.66 5.32 -13.07
CA GLU A 351 -6.60 4.52 -12.30
C GLU A 351 -7.18 5.35 -11.14
N ASP A 352 -6.32 6.09 -10.43
CA ASP A 352 -6.73 7.09 -9.45
C ASP A 352 -7.59 8.20 -10.06
N ILE A 353 -7.25 8.72 -11.24
CA ILE A 353 -8.08 9.74 -11.90
C ILE A 353 -9.47 9.17 -12.25
N LEU A 354 -9.55 7.94 -12.77
CA LEU A 354 -10.85 7.28 -13.06
C LEU A 354 -11.69 7.09 -11.79
N TYR A 355 -11.06 6.65 -10.70
CA TYR A 355 -11.67 6.46 -9.38
C TYR A 355 -12.20 7.78 -8.81
N LEU A 356 -11.40 8.86 -8.86
CA LEU A 356 -11.79 10.18 -8.37
C LEU A 356 -12.94 10.79 -9.20
N ARG A 357 -12.86 10.72 -10.53
CA ARG A 357 -13.95 11.17 -11.43
C ARG A 357 -15.25 10.41 -11.15
N ALA A 358 -15.17 9.10 -10.97
CA ALA A 358 -16.32 8.27 -10.59
C ALA A 358 -16.95 8.75 -9.27
N ILE A 359 -16.16 8.88 -8.20
CA ILE A 359 -16.64 9.34 -6.88
C ILE A 359 -17.31 10.72 -6.96
N ILE A 360 -16.70 11.72 -7.62
CA ILE A 360 -17.24 13.08 -7.70
C ILE A 360 -18.51 13.12 -8.54
N ASN A 361 -18.53 12.41 -9.67
CA ASN A 361 -19.70 12.34 -10.55
C ASN A 361 -20.89 11.68 -9.86
N GLU A 362 -20.68 10.49 -9.29
CA GLU A 362 -21.71 9.65 -8.68
C GLU A 362 -22.24 10.20 -7.35
N LEU A 363 -21.36 10.74 -6.50
CA LEU A 363 -21.77 11.29 -5.21
C LEU A 363 -22.24 12.74 -5.33
N ALA A 364 -21.41 13.65 -5.85
CA ALA A 364 -21.73 15.07 -5.78
C ALA A 364 -22.69 15.53 -6.87
N LEU A 365 -22.39 15.23 -8.14
CA LEU A 365 -23.18 15.78 -9.25
C LEU A 365 -24.52 15.05 -9.42
N GLN A 366 -24.53 13.72 -9.42
CA GLN A 366 -25.79 12.98 -9.59
C GLN A 366 -26.76 13.14 -8.42
N SER A 367 -26.29 13.30 -7.18
CA SER A 367 -27.19 13.52 -6.03
C SER A 367 -27.82 14.92 -6.00
N GLY A 368 -27.32 15.84 -6.83
CA GLY A 368 -27.68 17.26 -6.77
C GLY A 368 -27.10 17.96 -5.54
N GLY A 369 -25.81 17.74 -5.25
CA GLY A 369 -25.08 18.45 -4.18
C GLY A 369 -25.34 17.97 -2.74
N GLN A 370 -25.99 16.81 -2.55
CA GLN A 370 -26.15 16.19 -1.22
C GLN A 370 -24.80 15.78 -0.64
N TYR A 371 -23.92 15.25 -1.49
CA TYR A 371 -22.53 15.00 -1.19
C TYR A 371 -21.65 16.08 -1.80
N VAL A 372 -20.50 16.38 -1.17
CA VAL A 372 -19.44 17.24 -1.74
C VAL A 372 -18.10 16.59 -1.44
N VAL A 373 -17.29 16.38 -2.49
CA VAL A 373 -15.95 15.80 -2.38
C VAL A 373 -14.93 16.90 -2.10
N HIS A 374 -14.03 16.63 -1.15
CA HIS A 374 -12.92 17.48 -0.72
C HIS A 374 -11.64 16.64 -0.59
N PHE A 375 -10.49 17.20 -0.95
CA PHE A 375 -9.18 16.61 -0.71
C PHE A 375 -8.54 17.22 0.54
N LEU A 376 -8.21 16.40 1.54
CA LEU A 376 -7.53 16.83 2.76
C LEU A 376 -6.05 16.43 2.66
N ILE A 377 -5.22 17.41 2.28
CA ILE A 377 -3.88 17.21 1.75
C ILE A 377 -2.83 17.43 2.84
N HIS A 378 -2.13 16.37 3.23
CA HIS A 378 -1.03 16.47 4.20
C HIS A 378 0.22 17.10 3.56
N VAL A 379 0.68 18.23 4.12
CA VAL A 379 1.95 18.85 3.76
C VAL A 379 3.01 18.49 4.81
N LYS A 380 3.84 17.49 4.50
CA LYS A 380 4.87 16.91 5.39
C LYS A 380 5.94 17.91 5.85
N ASN A 381 6.16 18.99 5.11
CA ASN A 381 7.12 20.04 5.46
C ASN A 381 6.46 21.07 6.39
N ASN A 382 6.78 20.97 7.69
CA ASN A 382 6.25 21.84 8.74
C ASN A 382 6.84 23.27 8.75
N ASP A 383 7.89 23.55 7.97
CA ASP A 383 8.55 24.88 7.90
C ASP A 383 7.93 25.81 6.84
N LEU A 384 6.97 25.33 6.03
CA LEU A 384 6.29 26.14 5.01
C LEU A 384 5.30 27.13 5.64
N GLN A 385 5.33 28.37 5.18
CA GLN A 385 4.55 29.50 5.69
C GLN A 385 3.08 29.54 5.20
N LEU A 386 2.44 28.36 5.11
CA LEU A 386 1.09 28.13 4.55
C LEU A 386 -0.02 29.03 5.12
N TRP A 387 0.17 29.56 6.33
CA TRP A 387 -0.84 30.32 7.08
C TRP A 387 -0.52 31.82 7.20
N SER A 388 0.56 32.27 6.56
CA SER A 388 0.97 33.68 6.52
C SER A 388 1.28 34.18 5.10
N ASP A 389 1.27 33.30 4.10
CA ASP A 389 1.35 33.66 2.68
C ASP A 389 0.36 32.83 1.85
N GLU A 390 -0.60 33.53 1.24
CA GLU A 390 -1.63 32.97 0.37
C GLU A 390 -1.04 32.49 -0.98
N GLU A 391 0.05 33.11 -1.46
CA GLU A 391 0.70 32.71 -2.71
C GLU A 391 1.36 31.32 -2.55
N THR A 392 2.11 31.12 -1.45
CA THR A 392 2.62 29.79 -1.06
C THR A 392 1.47 28.79 -0.82
N TYR A 393 0.37 29.19 -0.19
CA TYR A 393 -0.78 28.29 0.04
C TYR A 393 -1.38 27.79 -1.29
N GLN A 394 -1.69 28.69 -2.22
CA GLN A 394 -2.24 28.33 -3.52
C GLN A 394 -1.23 27.55 -4.38
N GLN A 395 0.05 27.93 -4.38
CA GLN A 395 1.11 27.20 -5.11
C GLN A 395 1.26 25.75 -4.60
N VAL A 396 1.09 25.53 -3.29
CA VAL A 396 1.13 24.17 -2.71
C VAL A 396 -0.13 23.37 -3.05
N LEU A 397 -1.30 24.00 -3.17
CA LEU A 397 -2.52 23.34 -3.71
C LEU A 397 -2.38 22.96 -5.18
N ASP A 398 -1.99 23.91 -6.03
CA ASP A 398 -1.89 23.73 -7.48
C ASP A 398 -0.81 22.71 -7.89
N SER A 399 0.18 22.48 -7.02
CA SER A 399 1.21 21.44 -7.17
C SER A 399 0.86 20.08 -6.53
N ALA A 400 -0.21 19.99 -5.73
CA ALA A 400 -0.64 18.76 -5.03
C ALA A 400 -1.88 18.08 -5.66
N LEU A 401 -2.53 18.73 -6.63
CA LEU A 401 -3.73 18.23 -7.30
C LEU A 401 -3.60 18.29 -8.84
N PRO A 402 -4.13 17.30 -9.58
CA PRO A 402 -4.39 17.39 -11.00
C PRO A 402 -5.30 18.59 -11.35
N ALA A 403 -5.06 19.23 -12.50
CA ALA A 403 -5.70 20.48 -12.90
C ALA A 403 -7.24 20.45 -12.94
N GLU A 404 -7.86 19.29 -13.17
CA GLU A 404 -9.32 19.15 -13.16
C GLU A 404 -9.93 19.24 -11.74
N PHE A 405 -9.13 18.96 -10.69
CA PHE A 405 -9.52 18.97 -9.27
C PHE A 405 -9.06 20.24 -8.52
N HIS A 406 -8.42 21.20 -9.21
CA HIS A 406 -8.03 22.48 -8.60
C HIS A 406 -9.24 23.18 -7.97
N GLY A 407 -9.04 23.78 -6.78
CA GLY A 407 -10.10 24.37 -5.97
C GLY A 407 -10.89 23.38 -5.09
N MET A 408 -10.54 22.09 -5.05
CA MET A 408 -11.16 21.09 -4.17
C MET A 408 -10.29 20.68 -2.95
N GLY A 409 -9.13 21.30 -2.77
CA GLY A 409 -8.14 20.92 -1.75
C GLY A 409 -8.12 21.83 -0.52
N THR A 410 -7.90 21.22 0.64
CA THR A 410 -7.58 21.88 1.92
C THR A 410 -6.26 21.32 2.43
N LEU A 411 -5.26 22.18 2.69
CA LEU A 411 -3.97 21.76 3.23
C LEU A 411 -4.04 21.56 4.75
N TRP A 412 -3.18 20.72 5.31
CA TRP A 412 -2.92 20.65 6.75
C TRP A 412 -1.48 20.19 7.06
N THR A 413 -0.99 20.44 8.27
CA THR A 413 0.33 19.99 8.76
C THR A 413 0.26 19.42 10.18
N GLU A 414 1.19 18.54 10.54
CA GLU A 414 1.31 18.01 11.91
C GLU A 414 1.56 19.13 12.93
N ARG A 415 2.36 20.16 12.55
CA ARG A 415 2.59 21.35 13.36
C ARG A 415 1.33 22.20 13.57
N GLN A 416 0.41 22.24 12.60
CA GLN A 416 -0.89 22.88 12.76
C GLN A 416 -1.75 22.13 13.79
N MET A 417 -1.74 20.80 13.76
CA MET A 417 -2.46 19.97 14.74
C MET A 417 -1.90 20.12 16.16
N GLU A 418 -0.58 20.20 16.31
CA GLU A 418 0.08 20.49 17.59
C GLU A 418 -0.36 21.84 18.19
N LEU A 419 -0.56 22.86 17.36
CA LEU A 419 -1.02 24.19 17.78
C LEU A 419 -2.51 24.20 18.17
N ILE A 420 -3.36 23.52 17.39
CA ILE A 420 -4.82 23.45 17.63
C ILE A 420 -5.12 22.60 18.88
N TYR A 421 -4.47 21.45 19.00
CA TYR A 421 -4.66 20.48 20.09
C TYR A 421 -3.55 20.59 21.15
N GLY A 422 -3.12 21.82 21.41
CA GLY A 422 -2.07 22.13 22.38
C GLY A 422 -2.36 21.53 23.77
N GLY A 423 -1.32 21.00 24.40
CA GLY A 423 -1.41 20.37 25.72
C GLY A 423 -1.81 18.89 25.73
N VAL A 424 -2.12 18.27 24.58
CA VAL A 424 -2.07 16.80 24.46
C VAL A 424 -0.65 16.34 24.81
N PRO A 425 -0.46 15.34 25.69
CA PRO A 425 0.87 14.87 26.05
C PRO A 425 1.67 14.41 24.83
N GLN A 426 2.87 14.96 24.65
CA GLN A 426 3.79 14.63 23.56
C GLN A 426 4.38 13.21 23.73
N THR A 427 3.55 12.19 23.53
CA THR A 427 3.94 10.78 23.60
C THR A 427 4.56 10.32 22.27
N VAL A 428 5.55 9.43 22.37
CA VAL A 428 6.07 8.64 21.25
C VAL A 428 5.73 7.18 21.53
N PHE A 429 5.03 6.53 20.61
CA PHE A 429 4.65 5.12 20.71
C PHE A 429 5.17 4.40 19.47
N ARG A 430 5.97 3.34 19.66
CA ARG A 430 6.66 2.60 18.57
C ARG A 430 7.40 3.54 17.60
N ASP A 431 8.17 4.47 18.16
CA ASP A 431 8.93 5.52 17.45
C ASP A 431 8.09 6.55 16.65
N LEU A 432 6.76 6.57 16.82
CA LEU A 432 5.85 7.49 16.13
C LEU A 432 5.28 8.57 17.09
N PRO A 433 5.37 9.87 16.74
CA PRO A 433 4.88 10.98 17.59
C PRO A 433 3.35 11.06 17.58
N VAL A 434 2.75 11.58 18.65
CA VAL A 434 1.28 11.63 18.81
C VAL A 434 0.59 12.44 17.71
N PHE A 435 1.16 13.58 17.30
CA PHE A 435 0.64 14.41 16.21
C PHE A 435 0.99 13.88 14.81
N GLY A 436 1.76 12.80 14.72
CA GLY A 436 2.13 12.17 13.46
C GLY A 436 0.91 11.62 12.73
N VAL A 437 0.88 11.77 11.40
CA VAL A 437 -0.25 11.35 10.55
C VAL A 437 -0.70 9.91 10.77
N TYR A 438 0.22 8.99 11.12
CA TYR A 438 -0.11 7.61 11.44
C TYR A 438 -0.97 7.47 12.70
N ARG A 439 -0.60 8.14 13.79
CA ARG A 439 -1.30 8.02 15.09
C ARG A 439 -2.56 8.87 15.15
N SER A 440 -2.54 10.10 14.63
CA SER A 440 -3.62 11.09 14.76
C SER A 440 -4.22 11.58 13.43
N THR A 441 -4.41 10.69 12.45
CA THR A 441 -5.11 10.95 11.18
C THR A 441 -6.50 11.59 11.34
N ASN A 442 -7.18 11.36 12.47
CA ASN A 442 -8.49 11.97 12.76
C ASN A 442 -8.42 13.45 13.20
N MET A 443 -7.31 13.94 13.77
CA MET A 443 -7.19 15.34 14.22
C MET A 443 -7.47 16.38 13.13
N PRO A 444 -6.94 16.27 11.89
CA PRO A 444 -7.26 17.21 10.82
C PRO A 444 -8.70 17.04 10.29
N LEU A 445 -9.29 15.84 10.33
CA LEU A 445 -10.70 15.63 9.97
C LEU A 445 -11.65 16.25 11.01
N GLN A 446 -11.36 16.08 12.30
CA GLN A 446 -12.06 16.75 13.41
C GLN A 446 -12.04 18.27 13.22
N TYR A 447 -10.86 18.83 12.87
CA TYR A 447 -10.74 20.26 12.64
C TYR A 447 -11.44 20.72 11.37
N PHE A 448 -11.35 19.96 10.26
CA PHE A 448 -12.09 20.23 9.03
C PHE A 448 -13.60 20.29 9.30
N ALA A 449 -14.16 19.31 10.01
CA ALA A 449 -15.58 19.31 10.37
C ALA A 449 -15.99 20.49 11.28
N HIS A 450 -15.11 20.89 12.21
CA HIS A 450 -15.31 22.08 13.05
C HIS A 450 -15.31 23.39 12.23
N ARG A 451 -14.54 23.46 11.14
CA ARG A 451 -14.51 24.60 10.20
C ARG A 451 -15.62 24.56 9.14
N HIS A 452 -16.30 23.42 8.98
CA HIS A 452 -17.35 23.21 7.97
C HIS A 452 -18.70 22.78 8.61
N PRO A 453 -19.38 23.67 9.34
CA PRO A 453 -20.66 23.38 10.00
C PRO A 453 -21.83 23.14 9.03
N GLU A 454 -21.66 23.40 7.73
CA GLU A 454 -22.65 23.19 6.69
C GLU A 454 -22.88 21.72 6.27
N TYR A 455 -22.18 20.77 6.90
CA TYR A 455 -22.39 19.32 6.74
C TYR A 455 -22.89 18.67 8.04
N ASP A 456 -23.75 17.66 7.89
CA ASP A 456 -24.27 16.84 8.98
C ASP A 456 -23.45 15.55 9.16
N PHE A 457 -22.84 15.07 8.07
CA PHE A 457 -22.04 13.83 8.01
C PHE A 457 -20.76 14.01 7.18
N PHE A 458 -19.78 13.16 7.46
CA PHE A 458 -18.48 13.13 6.80
C PHE A 458 -18.13 11.68 6.48
N TRP A 459 -17.99 11.33 5.20
CA TRP A 459 -17.29 10.11 4.80
C TRP A 459 -15.80 10.39 4.79
N HIS A 460 -15.08 9.79 5.73
CA HIS A 460 -13.63 9.71 5.70
C HIS A 460 -13.26 8.58 4.74
N TRP A 461 -12.52 8.88 3.67
CA TRP A 461 -12.29 7.94 2.58
C TRP A 461 -10.82 7.88 2.15
N GLU A 462 -10.43 6.73 1.63
CA GLU A 462 -9.02 6.36 1.39
C GLU A 462 -8.76 6.07 -0.10
N MET A 463 -7.52 6.32 -0.54
CA MET A 463 -7.11 6.25 -1.95
C MET A 463 -6.77 4.83 -2.43
N ASP A 464 -6.67 3.85 -1.54
CA ASP A 464 -6.40 2.44 -1.81
C ASP A 464 -7.68 1.60 -1.96
N ILE A 465 -8.84 2.13 -1.55
CA ILE A 465 -10.14 1.48 -1.73
C ILE A 465 -10.53 1.47 -3.22
N ARG A 466 -11.17 0.37 -3.65
CA ARG A 466 -11.75 0.20 -4.99
C ARG A 466 -13.11 -0.47 -4.90
N TYR A 467 -14.02 -0.12 -5.81
CA TYR A 467 -15.40 -0.63 -5.81
C TYR A 467 -15.98 -0.72 -7.22
N THR A 468 -16.43 -1.91 -7.62
CA THR A 468 -17.00 -2.16 -8.96
C THR A 468 -18.42 -1.63 -9.12
N GLY A 469 -19.15 -1.39 -8.04
CA GLY A 469 -20.50 -0.82 -8.06
C GLY A 469 -20.54 0.71 -8.02
N HIS A 470 -21.73 1.27 -7.83
CA HIS A 470 -21.98 2.72 -7.82
C HIS A 470 -21.94 3.32 -6.40
N PHE A 471 -21.09 4.32 -6.16
CA PHE A 471 -20.80 4.87 -4.82
C PHE A 471 -22.03 5.45 -4.12
N HIS A 472 -22.87 6.21 -4.83
CA HIS A 472 -24.12 6.72 -4.23
C HIS A 472 -25.02 5.58 -3.73
N HIS A 473 -25.15 4.51 -4.51
CA HIS A 473 -25.95 3.35 -4.12
C HIS A 473 -25.37 2.65 -2.88
N LEU A 474 -24.05 2.54 -2.78
CA LEU A 474 -23.37 2.02 -1.59
C LEU A 474 -23.64 2.89 -0.35
N PHE A 475 -23.37 4.19 -0.43
CA PHE A 475 -23.41 5.12 0.71
C PHE A 475 -24.84 5.37 1.21
N ASP A 476 -25.80 5.49 0.29
CA ASP A 476 -27.23 5.64 0.61
C ASP A 476 -27.80 4.38 1.27
N LYS A 477 -27.61 3.20 0.67
CA LYS A 477 -28.15 1.94 1.20
C LYS A 477 -27.55 1.54 2.55
N ILE A 478 -26.24 1.73 2.73
CA ILE A 478 -25.59 1.49 4.03
C ILE A 478 -26.10 2.49 5.08
N SER A 479 -26.25 3.78 4.75
CA SER A 479 -26.81 4.78 5.67
C SER A 479 -28.26 4.46 6.06
N GLN A 480 -29.10 4.11 5.08
CA GLN A 480 -30.50 3.72 5.30
C GLN A 480 -30.62 2.49 6.21
N TRP A 481 -29.78 1.48 6.02
CA TRP A 481 -29.76 0.28 6.87
C TRP A 481 -29.24 0.55 8.28
N ALA A 482 -28.15 1.31 8.42
CA ALA A 482 -27.55 1.69 9.70
C ALA A 482 -28.55 2.50 10.55
N LYS A 483 -29.35 3.34 9.90
CA LYS A 483 -30.45 4.09 10.51
C LYS A 483 -31.52 3.19 11.15
N GLN A 484 -31.80 2.02 10.58
CA GLN A 484 -32.76 1.07 11.15
C GLN A 484 -32.19 0.21 12.29
N GLN A 485 -30.87 0.20 12.52
CA GLN A 485 -30.31 -0.62 13.59
C GLN A 485 -30.67 -0.07 14.98
N PRO A 486 -31.24 -0.89 15.88
CA PRO A 486 -31.53 -0.50 17.26
C PRO A 486 -30.23 -0.47 18.08
N ARG A 487 -30.18 0.40 19.10
CA ARG A 487 -29.03 0.52 20.02
C ARG A 487 -28.89 -0.67 20.97
N LYS A 488 -29.99 -1.38 21.27
CA LYS A 488 -29.99 -2.60 22.08
C LYS A 488 -29.16 -3.70 21.40
N GLU A 489 -28.17 -4.21 22.14
CA GLU A 489 -27.23 -5.25 21.70
C GLU A 489 -26.43 -4.89 20.43
N LEU A 490 -26.29 -3.58 20.16
CA LEU A 490 -25.67 -3.08 18.92
C LEU A 490 -24.17 -3.29 18.90
N TRP A 491 -23.48 -3.05 20.02
CA TRP A 491 -22.04 -3.27 20.13
C TRP A 491 -21.69 -4.76 20.03
N GLU A 492 -22.58 -5.61 20.50
CA GLU A 492 -22.46 -7.07 20.49
C GLU A 492 -22.66 -7.62 19.08
N ARG A 493 -23.59 -7.05 18.28
CA ARG A 493 -23.67 -7.34 16.84
C ARG A 493 -22.49 -6.73 16.07
N ASN A 494 -22.08 -5.52 16.40
CA ASN A 494 -20.98 -4.81 15.71
C ASN A 494 -19.62 -5.49 15.90
N GLY A 495 -19.39 -6.15 17.02
CA GLY A 495 -18.14 -6.86 17.33
C GLY A 495 -17.99 -8.22 16.64
N ARG A 496 -18.81 -8.55 15.63
CA ARG A 496 -18.90 -9.88 15.00
C ARG A 496 -19.03 -9.78 13.47
N PHE A 497 -18.33 -10.65 12.73
CA PHE A 497 -18.60 -10.84 11.30
C PHE A 497 -19.90 -11.63 11.10
N TYR A 498 -20.74 -11.21 10.15
CA TYR A 498 -21.97 -11.89 9.77
C TYR A 498 -21.73 -12.76 8.53
N VAL A 499 -21.68 -14.08 8.73
CA VAL A 499 -21.51 -15.11 7.69
C VAL A 499 -22.89 -15.68 7.33
N PRO A 500 -23.55 -15.28 6.22
CA PRO A 500 -24.95 -15.64 5.97
C PRO A 500 -25.17 -17.16 5.82
N GLY A 501 -24.24 -17.85 5.15
CA GLY A 501 -24.32 -19.30 4.94
C GLY A 501 -24.08 -20.15 6.19
N HIS A 502 -23.75 -19.56 7.33
CA HIS A 502 -23.60 -20.26 8.62
C HIS A 502 -24.52 -19.72 9.71
N HIS A 503 -24.78 -18.40 9.75
CA HIS A 503 -25.68 -17.78 10.73
C HIS A 503 -27.15 -17.74 10.29
N GLY A 504 -27.46 -18.09 9.04
CA GLY A 504 -28.78 -17.87 8.45
C GLY A 504 -29.04 -16.38 8.22
N SER A 505 -30.29 -15.95 8.40
CA SER A 505 -30.69 -14.55 8.21
C SER A 505 -30.14 -13.61 9.30
N TRP A 506 -30.15 -12.29 9.03
CA TRP A 506 -29.81 -11.27 10.01
C TRP A 506 -30.66 -11.33 11.29
N GLN A 507 -31.90 -11.84 11.21
CA GLN A 507 -32.74 -12.06 12.38
C GLN A 507 -32.29 -13.25 13.22
N GLU A 508 -31.80 -14.32 12.59
CA GLU A 508 -31.26 -15.50 13.29
C GLU A 508 -29.90 -15.20 13.89
N PHE A 509 -29.03 -14.50 13.16
CA PHE A 509 -27.80 -13.91 13.69
C PHE A 509 -28.06 -13.01 14.90
N SER A 510 -29.04 -12.11 14.83
CA SER A 510 -29.38 -11.23 15.95
C SER A 510 -29.92 -11.99 17.17
N LYS A 511 -30.73 -13.04 16.97
CA LYS A 511 -31.19 -13.93 18.05
C LYS A 511 -30.05 -14.75 18.66
N MET A 512 -29.09 -15.19 17.84
CA MET A 512 -27.89 -15.88 18.30
C MET A 512 -27.02 -14.96 19.16
N VAL A 513 -26.83 -13.70 18.74
CA VAL A 513 -26.14 -12.67 19.53
C VAL A 513 -26.84 -12.39 20.85
N HIS A 514 -28.17 -12.25 20.85
CA HIS A 514 -28.97 -12.10 22.06
C HIS A 514 -28.76 -13.28 23.03
N ASN A 515 -28.86 -14.52 22.54
CA ASN A 515 -28.67 -15.73 23.35
C ASN A 515 -27.23 -15.92 23.89
N GLN A 516 -26.22 -15.31 23.24
CA GLN A 516 -24.83 -15.30 23.69
C GLN A 516 -24.48 -14.09 24.58
N THR A 517 -25.48 -13.32 24.99
CA THR A 517 -25.32 -12.06 25.74
C THR A 517 -26.13 -12.16 27.03
N ALA A 518 -25.58 -11.69 28.15
CA ALA A 518 -26.31 -11.73 29.41
C ALA A 518 -27.47 -10.73 29.36
N VAL A 519 -28.70 -11.17 29.61
CA VAL A 519 -29.79 -10.27 30.01
C VAL A 519 -29.82 -10.27 31.54
N PRO A 520 -29.09 -9.38 32.23
CA PRO A 520 -29.07 -9.37 33.69
C PRO A 520 -30.47 -9.04 34.23
N SER A 521 -30.89 -9.73 35.29
CA SER A 521 -32.08 -9.29 36.02
C SER A 521 -31.80 -7.96 36.72
N LYS A 522 -32.86 -7.27 37.15
CA LYS A 522 -32.72 -6.04 37.93
C LYS A 522 -31.89 -6.22 39.21
N GLN A 523 -31.87 -7.43 39.79
CA GLN A 523 -31.02 -7.74 40.95
C GLN A 523 -29.54 -7.96 40.56
N ASP A 524 -29.24 -8.47 39.36
CA ASP A 524 -27.85 -8.71 38.92
C ASP A 524 -27.14 -7.40 38.52
N LEU A 525 -27.91 -6.40 38.08
CA LEU A 525 -27.44 -5.03 37.89
C LEU A 525 -27.01 -4.41 39.24
N ASP A 526 -27.90 -4.42 40.23
CA ASP A 526 -27.65 -3.81 41.55
C ASP A 526 -26.54 -4.51 42.37
N THR A 527 -26.33 -5.82 42.18
CA THR A 527 -25.41 -6.62 43.02
C THR A 527 -24.02 -6.87 42.42
N GLN A 528 -23.79 -6.51 41.16
CA GLN A 528 -22.61 -6.93 40.38
C GLN A 528 -22.34 -8.45 40.43
N ALA A 529 -23.39 -9.27 40.49
CA ALA A 529 -23.27 -10.72 40.49
C ALA A 529 -22.43 -11.21 39.28
N PRO A 530 -21.48 -12.16 39.48
CA PRO A 530 -20.71 -12.73 38.40
C PRO A 530 -21.64 -13.50 37.45
N SER A 531 -21.44 -13.32 36.16
CA SER A 531 -22.15 -14.01 35.08
C SER A 531 -21.12 -14.59 34.11
N ASP A 532 -21.34 -15.81 33.64
CA ASP A 532 -20.51 -16.44 32.63
C ASP A 532 -20.70 -15.82 31.22
N LEU A 533 -21.78 -15.04 31.05
CA LEU A 533 -22.11 -14.32 29.81
C LEU A 533 -21.76 -12.82 29.92
N PRO A 534 -21.43 -12.15 28.81
CA PRO A 534 -20.99 -10.76 28.82
C PRO A 534 -22.19 -9.83 29.05
N ARG A 535 -22.01 -8.79 29.88
CA ARG A 535 -23.04 -7.75 30.09
C ARG A 535 -23.10 -6.82 28.86
N PRO A 536 -24.27 -6.64 28.21
CA PRO A 536 -24.41 -5.82 27.02
C PRO A 536 -24.26 -4.32 27.29
N ILE A 537 -23.71 -3.61 26.32
CA ILE A 537 -23.44 -2.18 26.42
C ILE A 537 -24.74 -1.36 26.28
N TRP A 538 -25.04 -0.53 27.29
CA TRP A 538 -26.24 0.32 27.34
C TRP A 538 -25.88 1.76 27.74
N GLY A 539 -25.82 2.66 26.74
CA GLY A 539 -25.40 4.04 26.95
C GLY A 539 -23.88 4.22 27.06
N PRO A 540 -23.40 5.34 27.63
CA PRO A 540 -21.98 5.71 27.66
C PRO A 540 -21.14 4.86 28.63
N LEU A 541 -20.06 4.23 28.14
CA LEU A 541 -19.04 3.60 28.99
C LEU A 541 -17.87 4.57 29.21
N ARG A 542 -18.01 5.45 30.20
CA ARG A 542 -16.98 6.47 30.51
C ARG A 542 -15.68 5.84 31.04
N PRO A 543 -14.51 6.46 30.81
CA PRO A 543 -13.27 6.15 31.53
C PRO A 543 -13.47 6.21 33.05
N THR A 544 -12.86 5.26 33.76
CA THR A 544 -12.88 5.16 35.22
C THR A 544 -11.52 5.48 35.86
N GLY A 545 -10.52 5.83 35.05
CA GLY A 545 -9.18 6.21 35.50
C GLY A 545 -9.24 7.41 36.46
N LYS A 546 -8.41 7.38 37.51
CA LYS A 546 -8.49 8.36 38.59
C LYS A 546 -8.07 9.76 38.11
N GLY A 547 -9.06 10.60 37.81
CA GLY A 547 -8.88 11.97 37.33
C GLY A 547 -9.43 12.20 35.92
N ASP A 548 -9.67 11.12 35.17
CA ASP A 548 -10.20 11.14 33.81
C ASP A 548 -11.63 11.71 33.80
N LYS A 549 -11.98 12.37 32.70
CA LYS A 549 -13.32 12.92 32.44
C LYS A 549 -13.61 12.87 30.95
N THR A 550 -14.88 12.68 30.59
CA THR A 550 -15.37 12.98 29.25
C THR A 550 -15.83 14.43 29.16
N ALA A 551 -15.59 15.10 28.04
CA ALA A 551 -16.02 16.45 27.74
C ALA A 551 -17.55 16.53 27.57
N ARG A 552 -18.20 17.43 28.32
CA ARG A 552 -19.65 17.69 28.24
C ARG A 552 -20.55 16.44 28.36
N PRO A 553 -20.43 15.64 29.44
CA PRO A 553 -21.18 14.40 29.63
C PRO A 553 -22.70 14.61 29.70
N GLU A 554 -23.15 15.84 29.91
CA GLU A 554 -24.56 16.25 29.88
C GLU A 554 -25.18 16.34 28.48
N GLN A 555 -24.37 16.22 27.41
CA GLN A 555 -24.83 16.26 26.02
C GLN A 555 -25.02 14.86 25.39
N ASP A 556 -24.74 13.79 26.15
CA ASP A 556 -24.77 12.40 25.67
C ASP A 556 -26.20 11.83 25.54
N PRO A 557 -26.45 10.86 24.64
CA PRO A 557 -27.79 10.29 24.44
C PRO A 557 -28.30 9.54 25.68
N ILE A 558 -29.42 10.01 26.24
CA ILE A 558 -30.13 9.34 27.34
C ILE A 558 -31.10 8.30 26.73
N ALA A 559 -31.08 7.07 27.26
CA ALA A 559 -32.01 6.03 26.87
C ALA A 559 -33.44 6.35 27.37
N PRO A 560 -34.50 6.18 26.54
CA PRO A 560 -35.88 6.48 26.94
C PRO A 560 -36.43 5.49 27.97
N HIS A 561 -35.88 4.27 27.98
CA HIS A 561 -36.28 3.14 28.82
C HIS A 561 -35.01 2.46 29.38
N ASP A 562 -35.15 1.61 30.39
CA ASP A 562 -34.06 0.69 30.74
C ASP A 562 -33.94 -0.46 29.73
N GLN A 563 -32.78 -1.10 29.70
CA GLN A 563 -32.43 -2.15 28.73
C GLN A 563 -33.36 -3.37 28.77
N PHE A 564 -33.99 -3.64 29.92
CA PHE A 564 -34.90 -4.78 30.07
C PHE A 564 -36.26 -4.49 29.42
N HIS A 565 -36.76 -3.26 29.57
CA HIS A 565 -38.06 -2.84 29.02
C HIS A 565 -38.01 -2.33 27.56
N ASP A 566 -36.85 -1.94 27.03
CA ASP A 566 -36.70 -1.60 25.62
C ASP A 566 -36.93 -2.81 24.70
N ASN A 567 -37.83 -2.68 23.72
CA ASN A 567 -38.18 -3.72 22.75
C ASN A 567 -37.42 -3.53 21.42
N TYR A 568 -36.15 -3.12 21.49
CA TYR A 568 -35.33 -2.72 20.35
C TYR A 568 -35.86 -1.47 19.63
N ASP A 569 -36.47 -0.53 20.37
CA ASP A 569 -37.00 0.71 19.83
C ASP A 569 -35.97 1.85 19.86
N TRP A 570 -35.11 1.89 20.89
CA TRP A 570 -34.15 2.99 21.05
C TRP A 570 -33.13 3.07 19.91
N GLY A 571 -33.11 4.20 19.22
CA GLY A 571 -32.19 4.50 18.11
C GLY A 571 -32.65 4.00 16.74
N VAL A 572 -33.80 3.34 16.62
CA VAL A 572 -34.39 3.04 15.30
C VAL A 572 -34.87 4.35 14.68
N GLY A 573 -34.50 4.59 13.42
CA GLY A 573 -34.76 5.87 12.74
C GLY A 573 -33.75 6.99 13.06
N GLU A 574 -32.90 6.81 14.08
CA GLU A 574 -31.76 7.71 14.36
C GLU A 574 -30.62 7.42 13.38
N GLU A 575 -30.01 8.46 12.82
CA GLU A 575 -28.79 8.32 12.02
C GLU A 575 -27.63 7.77 12.86
N ALA A 576 -26.80 6.90 12.27
CA ALA A 576 -25.60 6.40 12.94
C ALA A 576 -24.52 7.50 13.03
N ASP A 577 -23.94 7.67 14.21
CA ASP A 577 -22.82 8.57 14.47
C ASP A 577 -21.50 8.06 13.89
N LEU A 578 -21.34 6.73 13.82
CA LEU A 578 -20.22 6.06 13.18
C LEU A 578 -20.74 4.89 12.34
N ILE A 579 -20.26 4.76 11.10
CA ILE A 579 -20.44 3.57 10.27
C ILE A 579 -19.07 3.07 9.81
N THR A 580 -18.70 1.83 10.15
CA THR A 580 -17.44 1.19 9.76
C THR A 580 -17.65 0.00 8.83
N PHE A 581 -16.64 -0.34 8.03
CA PHE A 581 -16.65 -1.51 7.14
C PHE A 581 -15.95 -2.76 7.72
N ASN A 582 -15.36 -2.63 8.92
CA ASN A 582 -14.89 -3.75 9.73
C ASN A 582 -15.59 -3.76 11.11
N PRO A 583 -15.71 -4.94 11.76
CA PRO A 583 -16.28 -5.08 13.09
C PRO A 583 -15.62 -4.17 14.13
N LEU A 584 -16.43 -3.70 15.08
CA LEU A 584 -15.98 -2.89 16.21
C LEU A 584 -15.45 -3.82 17.32
N PHE A 585 -14.20 -4.26 17.17
CA PHE A 585 -13.60 -5.23 18.09
C PHE A 585 -13.10 -4.59 19.39
N ASP A 586 -13.00 -5.40 20.44
CA ASP A 586 -12.31 -5.02 21.67
C ASP A 586 -10.81 -5.32 21.52
N PRO A 587 -9.91 -4.32 21.52
CA PRO A 587 -8.48 -4.56 21.42
C PRO A 587 -7.88 -5.11 22.72
N ASP A 588 -8.61 -5.06 23.85
CA ASP A 588 -8.08 -5.59 25.11
C ASP A 588 -7.90 -7.11 25.06
N GLY A 589 -6.85 -7.62 25.70
CA GLY A 589 -6.48 -9.04 25.67
C GLY A 589 -6.08 -9.60 24.29
N THR A 590 -6.07 -8.80 23.22
CA THR A 590 -5.53 -9.16 21.90
C THR A 590 -4.03 -8.88 21.82
N ASN A 591 -3.35 -9.44 20.82
CA ASN A 591 -1.93 -9.18 20.57
C ASN A 591 -1.67 -8.00 19.61
N TRP A 592 -2.71 -7.28 19.20
CA TRP A 592 -2.63 -6.21 18.20
C TRP A 592 -1.67 -5.09 18.63
N ILE A 593 -0.61 -4.85 17.85
CA ILE A 593 0.55 -3.99 18.18
C ILE A 593 0.24 -2.53 18.56
N LEU A 594 -0.98 -2.05 18.31
CA LEU A 594 -1.44 -0.69 18.59
C LEU A 594 -2.49 -0.60 19.70
N ALA A 595 -2.89 -1.74 20.29
CA ALA A 595 -3.93 -1.81 21.32
C ALA A 595 -3.67 -0.86 22.51
N GLU A 596 -2.40 -0.67 22.89
CA GLU A 596 -1.98 0.17 24.03
C GLU A 596 -1.79 1.66 23.70
N ASP A 597 -1.95 2.09 22.43
CA ASP A 597 -1.74 3.48 22.02
C ASP A 597 -2.91 4.40 22.44
N VAL A 598 -2.84 4.81 23.70
CA VAL A 598 -3.78 5.67 24.40
C VAL A 598 -3.00 6.84 25.01
N THR A 599 -3.47 8.08 24.84
CA THR A 599 -2.80 9.28 25.36
C THR A 599 -3.78 10.23 26.06
N GLY A 600 -3.35 10.83 27.16
CA GLY A 600 -4.15 11.73 28.00
C GLY A 600 -4.78 11.05 29.23
N TYR A 601 -5.28 9.84 29.07
CA TYR A 601 -5.97 9.05 30.11
C TYR A 601 -5.04 8.49 31.21
N ASN A 602 -5.58 8.23 32.41
CA ASN A 602 -4.86 7.60 33.51
C ASN A 602 -4.89 6.06 33.44
N THR A 603 -3.92 5.49 32.71
CA THR A 603 -3.76 4.04 32.50
C THR A 603 -3.10 3.28 33.67
N THR A 604 -3.02 3.85 34.87
CA THR A 604 -2.27 3.26 36.01
C THR A 604 -2.87 1.95 36.54
N GLU A 605 -4.19 1.77 36.41
CA GLU A 605 -4.90 0.58 36.91
C GLU A 605 -5.51 -0.26 35.78
N THR A 606 -6.13 0.39 34.79
CA THR A 606 -6.73 -0.21 33.59
C THR A 606 -6.68 0.80 32.44
N PHE A 607 -6.82 0.32 31.19
CA PHE A 607 -7.04 1.20 30.04
C PHE A 607 -8.51 1.69 29.98
N PRO A 608 -8.79 2.87 29.39
CA PRO A 608 -10.16 3.36 29.22
C PRO A 608 -10.98 2.47 28.28
N PRO A 609 -12.33 2.44 28.39
CA PRO A 609 -13.21 1.73 27.47
C PRO A 609 -12.97 2.17 26.02
N ARG A 610 -12.72 1.19 25.14
CA ARG A 610 -12.17 1.40 23.80
C ARG A 610 -12.69 0.36 22.81
N ARG A 611 -12.86 0.74 21.55
CA ARG A 611 -13.27 -0.13 20.45
C ARG A 611 -12.47 0.26 19.21
N THR A 612 -12.17 -0.71 18.35
CA THR A 612 -11.31 -0.53 17.18
C THR A 612 -12.03 -1.00 15.91
N ALA A 613 -11.81 -0.30 14.81
CA ALA A 613 -12.03 -0.84 13.46
C ALA A 613 -10.78 -0.53 12.63
N ILE A 614 -10.06 -1.59 12.22
CA ILE A 614 -8.90 -1.46 11.32
C ILE A 614 -9.40 -1.06 9.92
N ILE A 615 -8.61 -0.23 9.20
CA ILE A 615 -9.01 0.68 8.11
C ILE A 615 -9.82 1.87 8.67
N THR A 616 -9.37 3.10 8.38
CA THR A 616 -9.99 4.34 8.90
C THR A 616 -11.23 4.79 8.13
N ALA A 617 -11.46 4.23 6.93
CA ALA A 617 -12.62 4.53 6.09
C ALA A 617 -13.97 4.30 6.81
N ALA A 618 -14.72 5.38 7.02
CA ALA A 618 -15.95 5.38 7.81
C ALA A 618 -16.87 6.56 7.46
N ARG A 619 -18.17 6.45 7.82
CA ARG A 619 -19.04 7.62 7.95
C ARG A 619 -19.04 8.09 9.39
N LEU A 620 -18.79 9.37 9.62
CA LEU A 620 -18.88 10.02 10.93
C LEU A 620 -19.95 11.11 10.91
N SER A 621 -20.69 11.29 12.00
CA SER A 621 -21.57 12.46 12.18
C SER A 621 -20.77 13.69 12.60
N ARG A 622 -21.26 14.90 12.28
CA ARG A 622 -20.72 16.14 12.85
C ARG A 622 -20.75 16.12 14.38
N ARG A 623 -21.76 15.47 14.99
CA ARG A 623 -21.85 15.23 16.44
C ARG A 623 -20.64 14.46 16.97
N LEU A 624 -20.27 13.34 16.34
CA LEU A 624 -19.11 12.55 16.74
C LEU A 624 -17.80 13.33 16.56
N LEU A 625 -17.60 13.99 15.42
CA LEU A 625 -16.38 14.76 15.15
C LEU A 625 -16.23 15.98 16.08
N GLU A 626 -17.32 16.65 16.45
CA GLU A 626 -17.35 17.68 17.50
C GLU A 626 -16.99 17.13 18.88
N THR A 627 -17.52 15.96 19.26
CA THR A 627 -17.16 15.31 20.53
C THR A 627 -15.68 14.90 20.55
N MET A 628 -15.19 14.26 19.47
CA MET A 628 -13.76 13.93 19.31
C MET A 628 -12.89 15.18 19.38
N HIS A 629 -13.28 16.28 18.71
CA HIS A 629 -12.58 17.56 18.80
C HIS A 629 -12.49 18.06 20.25
N ARG A 630 -13.58 17.99 21.01
CA ARG A 630 -13.64 18.46 22.42
C ARG A 630 -12.88 17.56 23.39
N GLU A 631 -12.93 16.24 23.23
CA GLU A 631 -12.10 15.29 23.99
C GLU A 631 -10.61 15.65 23.84
N THR A 632 -10.16 15.87 22.59
CA THR A 632 -8.76 16.25 22.32
C THR A 632 -8.44 17.69 22.77
N SER A 633 -9.34 18.66 22.56
CA SER A 633 -9.07 20.10 22.80
C SER A 633 -9.42 20.60 24.19
N LEU A 634 -10.11 19.82 25.04
CA LEU A 634 -10.44 20.12 26.44
C LEU A 634 -9.74 19.17 27.41
N GLU A 635 -10.05 17.87 27.34
CA GLU A 635 -9.58 16.85 28.30
C GLU A 635 -8.22 16.23 27.91
N ARG A 636 -7.67 16.59 26.72
CA ARG A 636 -6.36 16.15 26.18
C ARG A 636 -6.31 14.68 25.76
N HIS A 637 -7.46 14.07 25.54
CA HIS A 637 -7.59 12.67 25.18
C HIS A 637 -7.37 12.41 23.67
N THR A 638 -6.66 11.33 23.36
CA THR A 638 -6.60 10.73 22.02
C THR A 638 -6.20 9.26 22.11
N MET A 639 -6.41 8.51 21.05
CA MET A 639 -5.96 7.12 20.86
C MET A 639 -5.47 6.94 19.41
N PHE A 640 -4.93 5.77 19.07
CA PHE A 640 -4.62 5.44 17.69
C PHE A 640 -5.82 5.65 16.74
N SER A 641 -5.55 6.01 15.48
CA SER A 641 -6.58 6.49 14.54
C SER A 641 -7.69 5.48 14.23
N GLU A 642 -7.40 4.18 14.27
CA GLU A 642 -8.39 3.10 14.08
C GLU A 642 -9.21 2.80 15.36
N MET A 643 -8.76 3.30 16.51
CA MET A 643 -9.47 3.21 17.80
C MET A 643 -10.35 4.44 18.05
N TRP A 644 -9.88 5.62 17.65
CA TRP A 644 -10.36 6.89 18.19
C TRP A 644 -11.86 7.17 17.96
N PRO A 645 -12.42 7.09 16.73
CA PRO A 645 -13.83 7.37 16.50
C PRO A 645 -14.77 6.40 17.22
N ALA A 646 -14.44 5.10 17.21
CA ALA A 646 -15.24 4.06 17.84
C ALA A 646 -15.16 4.09 19.37
N SER A 647 -14.00 4.48 19.92
CA SER A 647 -13.80 4.63 21.36
C SER A 647 -14.52 5.87 21.91
N VAL A 648 -14.47 7.02 21.22
CA VAL A 648 -15.28 8.19 21.61
C VAL A 648 -16.78 7.89 21.47
N ALA A 649 -17.19 7.22 20.39
CA ALA A 649 -18.59 6.80 20.23
C ALA A 649 -19.06 5.88 21.38
N LEU A 650 -18.21 4.98 21.87
CA LEU A 650 -18.50 4.15 23.04
C LEU A 650 -18.57 4.96 24.35
N GLN A 651 -17.58 5.83 24.60
CA GLN A 651 -17.47 6.60 25.84
C GLN A 651 -18.63 7.59 26.04
N HIS A 652 -19.20 8.08 24.94
CA HIS A 652 -20.35 8.99 24.90
C HIS A 652 -21.69 8.31 24.58
N GLY A 653 -21.72 6.98 24.39
CA GLY A 653 -22.97 6.26 24.10
C GLY A 653 -23.62 6.69 22.78
N LEU A 654 -22.82 7.07 21.78
CA LEU A 654 -23.26 7.44 20.43
C LEU A 654 -23.57 6.18 19.59
N LYS A 655 -24.31 6.35 18.49
CA LYS A 655 -24.77 5.21 17.65
C LYS A 655 -23.69 4.78 16.67
N ALA A 656 -22.78 3.91 17.09
CA ALA A 656 -21.84 3.24 16.20
C ALA A 656 -22.46 2.00 15.54
N VAL A 657 -22.17 1.75 14.27
CA VAL A 657 -22.67 0.61 13.49
C VAL A 657 -21.53 0.03 12.64
N TYR A 658 -21.30 -1.28 12.72
CA TYR A 658 -20.55 -2.00 11.68
C TYR A 658 -21.51 -2.36 10.55
N ALA A 659 -21.15 -2.02 9.32
CA ALA A 659 -21.86 -2.44 8.11
C ALA A 659 -21.20 -3.72 7.54
N PRO A 660 -21.82 -4.90 7.68
CA PRO A 660 -21.33 -6.14 7.09
C PRO A 660 -21.58 -6.17 5.58
N HIS A 661 -20.81 -5.34 4.87
CA HIS A 661 -20.80 -5.23 3.41
C HIS A 661 -20.29 -6.52 2.75
N PRO A 662 -20.65 -6.80 1.48
CA PRO A 662 -20.20 -8.00 0.77
C PRO A 662 -18.67 -8.11 0.65
N VAL A 663 -18.09 -9.18 1.21
CA VAL A 663 -16.67 -9.53 1.05
C VAL A 663 -16.54 -10.94 0.50
N TYR A 664 -15.65 -11.11 -0.48
CA TYR A 664 -15.38 -12.37 -1.16
C TYR A 664 -14.01 -12.94 -0.74
N MET A 665 -13.76 -14.22 -1.05
CA MET A 665 -12.50 -14.94 -0.77
C MET A 665 -11.89 -15.49 -2.06
N ASP A 666 -10.58 -15.79 -2.08
CA ASP A 666 -9.94 -16.49 -3.20
C ASP A 666 -10.25 -18.01 -3.25
N ARG A 667 -10.85 -18.57 -2.19
CA ARG A 667 -10.97 -20.02 -1.94
C ARG A 667 -12.31 -20.45 -1.35
N ARG A 668 -12.65 -21.72 -1.56
CA ARG A 668 -13.78 -22.42 -0.92
C ARG A 668 -13.43 -22.76 0.55
N TRP A 669 -13.65 -21.79 1.43
CA TRP A 669 -13.50 -21.99 2.88
C TRP A 669 -14.70 -22.72 3.47
N PRO A 670 -14.55 -23.83 4.24
CA PRO A 670 -15.66 -24.38 5.02
C PRO A 670 -16.22 -23.31 5.97
N LEU A 671 -17.52 -23.02 5.92
CA LEU A 671 -18.11 -21.83 6.54
C LEU A 671 -18.11 -21.89 8.07
N GLY A 672 -18.23 -23.09 8.64
CA GLY A 672 -18.04 -23.30 10.08
C GLY A 672 -16.61 -22.98 10.54
N TYR A 673 -15.60 -23.33 9.73
CA TYR A 673 -14.21 -22.98 9.98
C TYR A 673 -13.95 -21.47 9.80
N LEU A 674 -14.45 -20.87 8.71
CA LEU A 674 -14.37 -19.43 8.47
C LEU A 674 -14.97 -18.65 9.64
N THR A 675 -16.19 -19.01 10.07
CA THR A 675 -16.84 -18.37 11.23
C THR A 675 -16.00 -18.59 12.49
N GLY A 676 -15.54 -19.83 12.74
CA GLY A 676 -14.72 -20.18 13.90
C GLY A 676 -13.36 -19.46 13.98
N ILE A 677 -12.81 -19.00 12.85
CA ILE A 677 -11.59 -18.18 12.78
C ILE A 677 -11.89 -16.68 12.90
N PHE A 678 -12.86 -16.16 12.13
CA PHE A 678 -13.14 -14.73 12.08
C PHE A 678 -13.84 -14.24 13.36
N ASN A 679 -14.74 -15.04 13.95
CA ASN A 679 -15.40 -14.77 15.22
C ASN A 679 -14.70 -15.48 16.41
N ASN A 680 -13.37 -15.66 16.35
CA ASN A 680 -12.57 -16.33 17.39
C ASN A 680 -12.21 -15.42 18.58
N GLY A 681 -13.01 -14.41 18.89
CA GLY A 681 -12.88 -13.54 20.05
C GLY A 681 -13.60 -14.09 21.29
N VAL A 682 -13.75 -13.25 22.32
CA VAL A 682 -14.49 -13.60 23.54
C VAL A 682 -15.98 -13.75 23.21
N ASN A 683 -16.60 -14.85 23.63
CA ASN A 683 -18.02 -15.16 23.41
C ASN A 683 -18.47 -15.02 21.93
N GLY A 684 -17.59 -15.39 20.99
CA GLY A 684 -17.88 -15.30 19.56
C GLY A 684 -17.75 -13.89 18.98
N ALA A 685 -17.10 -12.95 19.67
CA ALA A 685 -16.71 -11.64 19.14
C ALA A 685 -15.50 -11.77 18.17
N THR A 686 -14.96 -10.63 17.72
CA THR A 686 -13.75 -10.53 16.87
C THR A 686 -12.50 -10.09 17.62
N GLY A 687 -12.62 -9.78 18.92
CA GLY A 687 -11.55 -9.30 19.80
C GLY A 687 -11.67 -9.84 21.24
N GLY A 688 -11.02 -9.18 22.20
CA GLY A 688 -11.10 -9.51 23.63
C GLY A 688 -10.18 -10.66 24.11
N ARG A 689 -9.45 -11.33 23.21
CA ARG A 689 -8.54 -12.44 23.55
C ARG A 689 -7.44 -12.67 22.51
N LEU A 690 -6.37 -13.34 22.93
CA LEU A 690 -5.17 -13.60 22.16
C LEU A 690 -5.44 -14.23 20.77
N GLN A 691 -6.36 -15.19 20.67
CA GLN A 691 -6.65 -15.89 19.40
C GLN A 691 -7.67 -15.17 18.50
N ALA A 692 -7.99 -13.91 18.80
CA ALA A 692 -8.80 -13.05 17.94
C ALA A 692 -8.17 -12.87 16.55
N VAL A 693 -9.00 -12.75 15.51
CA VAL A 693 -8.55 -12.59 14.12
C VAL A 693 -7.74 -11.30 13.88
N PHE A 694 -7.93 -10.29 14.74
CA PHE A 694 -7.20 -9.01 14.70
C PHE A 694 -5.90 -8.98 15.52
N SER A 695 -5.56 -10.02 16.30
CA SER A 695 -4.18 -10.18 16.79
C SER A 695 -3.26 -10.39 15.59
N ASP A 696 -2.10 -9.73 15.54
CA ASP A 696 -1.29 -9.64 14.31
C ASP A 696 -0.83 -10.99 13.76
N GLU A 697 -0.59 -11.99 14.63
CA GLU A 697 -0.27 -13.36 14.21
C GLU A 697 -1.42 -14.05 13.45
N ASN A 698 -2.67 -13.63 13.65
CA ASN A 698 -3.87 -14.22 13.04
C ASN A 698 -4.38 -13.40 11.83
N GLN A 699 -3.87 -12.17 11.61
CA GLN A 699 -4.35 -11.32 10.52
C GLN A 699 -4.07 -11.90 9.12
N HIS A 700 -3.18 -12.89 8.98
CA HIS A 700 -2.96 -13.62 7.73
C HIS A 700 -4.26 -14.17 7.11
N ASN A 701 -5.30 -14.43 7.91
CA ASN A 701 -6.60 -14.92 7.45
C ASN A 701 -7.35 -13.90 6.55
N PHE A 702 -6.93 -12.64 6.55
CA PHE A 702 -7.44 -11.62 5.63
C PHE A 702 -6.72 -11.57 4.27
N TYR A 703 -5.55 -12.21 4.09
CA TYR A 703 -4.86 -12.29 2.79
C TYR A 703 -5.76 -12.78 1.63
N PRO A 704 -6.61 -13.81 1.77
CA PRO A 704 -7.50 -14.27 0.71
C PRO A 704 -8.73 -13.38 0.48
N SER A 705 -9.00 -12.38 1.31
CA SER A 705 -10.23 -11.58 1.23
C SER A 705 -10.19 -10.48 0.15
N THR A 706 -11.36 -9.92 -0.18
CA THR A 706 -11.46 -8.67 -0.96
C THR A 706 -11.48 -7.38 -0.12
N TRP A 707 -11.37 -7.46 1.21
CA TRP A 707 -11.41 -6.29 2.09
C TRP A 707 -10.53 -6.45 3.35
N TYR A 708 -9.29 -5.97 3.28
CA TYR A 708 -8.42 -5.65 4.41
C TYR A 708 -7.16 -4.90 3.92
N TYR A 709 -6.46 -4.17 4.79
CA TYR A 709 -5.35 -3.29 4.37
C TYR A 709 -4.15 -4.01 3.72
N HIS A 710 -3.95 -5.30 4.02
CA HIS A 710 -2.95 -6.16 3.38
C HIS A 710 -3.57 -7.36 2.63
N ALA A 711 -4.83 -7.23 2.19
CA ALA A 711 -5.52 -8.27 1.43
C ALA A 711 -4.83 -8.49 0.06
N ARG A 712 -4.43 -9.73 -0.23
CA ARG A 712 -3.66 -10.10 -1.43
C ARG A 712 -4.55 -10.48 -2.61
N PHE A 713 -5.80 -10.87 -2.36
CA PHE A 713 -6.74 -11.23 -3.42
C PHE A 713 -7.38 -10.00 -4.07
N ALA A 714 -7.73 -8.97 -3.28
CA ALA A 714 -8.33 -7.72 -3.75
C ALA A 714 -7.60 -7.11 -4.97
N GLU A 715 -6.28 -6.92 -4.87
CA GLU A 715 -5.45 -6.36 -5.95
C GLU A 715 -5.52 -7.21 -7.24
N LYS A 716 -5.43 -8.54 -7.10
CA LYS A 716 -5.43 -9.49 -8.23
C LYS A 716 -6.78 -9.54 -8.92
N LEU A 717 -7.86 -9.51 -8.15
CA LEU A 717 -9.23 -9.46 -8.67
C LEU A 717 -9.47 -8.15 -9.42
N TRP A 718 -9.11 -7.01 -8.82
CA TRP A 718 -9.29 -5.68 -9.41
C TRP A 718 -8.52 -5.52 -10.72
N LYS A 719 -7.22 -5.81 -10.73
CA LYS A 719 -6.36 -5.68 -11.92
C LYS A 719 -6.81 -6.61 -13.05
N ARG A 720 -7.21 -7.85 -12.76
CA ARG A 720 -7.74 -8.76 -13.79
C ARG A 720 -9.09 -8.30 -14.34
N TRP A 721 -9.99 -7.76 -13.51
CA TRP A 721 -11.25 -7.16 -13.96
C TRP A 721 -11.02 -5.93 -14.85
N LEU A 722 -10.02 -5.11 -14.56
CA LEU A 722 -9.52 -4.03 -15.44
C LEU A 722 -8.81 -4.52 -16.73
N GLY A 723 -8.67 -5.83 -16.94
CA GLY A 723 -8.03 -6.42 -18.12
C GLY A 723 -6.50 -6.47 -18.07
N VAL A 724 -5.89 -6.39 -16.89
CA VAL A 724 -4.45 -6.45 -16.67
C VAL A 724 -4.03 -7.89 -16.33
N LYS A 725 -2.92 -8.36 -16.93
CA LYS A 725 -2.33 -9.67 -16.67
C LYS A 725 -1.61 -9.67 -15.31
N VAL A 726 -1.99 -10.56 -14.40
CA VAL A 726 -1.41 -10.68 -13.04
C VAL A 726 -1.14 -12.14 -12.70
N ASP A 727 0.07 -12.43 -12.23
CA ASP A 727 0.59 -13.79 -12.01
C ASP A 727 0.49 -14.69 -13.26
N GLY A 728 0.65 -14.11 -14.45
CA GLY A 728 0.52 -14.81 -15.73
C GLY A 728 -0.92 -15.02 -16.23
N VAL A 729 -1.93 -14.75 -15.40
CA VAL A 729 -3.36 -14.95 -15.73
C VAL A 729 -4.04 -13.61 -16.07
N GLY A 730 -4.94 -13.62 -17.06
CA GLY A 730 -5.64 -12.44 -17.56
C GLY A 730 -4.88 -11.69 -18.65
N GLY A 731 -5.32 -10.46 -18.97
CA GLY A 731 -4.77 -9.66 -20.05
C GLY A 731 -5.35 -9.99 -21.43
N LYS A 732 -4.99 -9.16 -22.43
CA LYS A 732 -5.49 -9.21 -23.81
C LYS A 732 -5.52 -10.60 -24.46
N GLU A 733 -4.53 -11.44 -24.19
CA GLU A 733 -4.45 -12.80 -24.76
C GLU A 733 -5.59 -13.68 -24.21
N TRP A 734 -5.71 -13.74 -22.89
CA TRP A 734 -6.74 -14.51 -22.18
C TRP A 734 -8.17 -13.99 -22.46
N GLU A 735 -8.32 -12.69 -22.76
CA GLU A 735 -9.62 -12.12 -23.16
C GLU A 735 -10.05 -12.46 -24.60
N LEU A 736 -9.09 -12.77 -25.47
CA LEU A 736 -9.35 -13.09 -26.88
C LEU A 736 -9.42 -14.60 -27.14
N ASP A 737 -8.71 -15.41 -26.34
CA ASP A 737 -8.85 -16.87 -26.32
C ASP A 737 -8.77 -17.41 -24.86
N PRO A 738 -9.90 -17.42 -24.13
CA PRO A 738 -9.95 -17.93 -22.75
C PRO A 738 -9.98 -19.46 -22.71
N SER A 739 -8.82 -20.10 -22.85
CA SER A 739 -8.69 -21.55 -22.65
C SER A 739 -8.87 -21.94 -21.17
N PRO A 740 -9.45 -23.13 -20.87
CA PRO A 740 -9.56 -23.62 -19.49
C PRO A 740 -8.18 -23.79 -18.82
N ASP A 741 -7.19 -24.23 -19.60
CA ASP A 741 -5.83 -24.56 -19.17
C ASP A 741 -5.09 -23.35 -18.57
N GLY A 742 -5.52 -22.12 -18.87
CA GLY A 742 -5.00 -20.89 -18.26
C GLY A 742 -5.37 -20.69 -16.78
N LEU A 743 -6.15 -21.61 -16.18
CA LEU A 743 -6.56 -21.59 -14.77
C LEU A 743 -5.96 -22.73 -13.93
N GLU A 744 -5.18 -23.64 -14.51
CA GLU A 744 -4.39 -24.61 -13.75
C GLU A 744 -2.94 -24.16 -13.61
N ILE A 745 -2.55 -23.82 -12.39
CA ILE A 745 -1.14 -23.89 -12.00
C ILE A 745 -0.94 -25.31 -11.49
N ASP A 746 -0.28 -26.15 -12.30
CA ASP A 746 0.09 -27.50 -11.88
C ASP A 746 0.93 -27.45 -10.60
N HIS A 747 0.42 -28.11 -9.57
CA HIS A 747 1.04 -28.25 -8.26
C HIS A 747 1.50 -29.69 -7.98
N SER A 748 1.37 -30.58 -8.96
CA SER A 748 1.90 -31.95 -8.90
C SER A 748 3.42 -31.88 -8.75
N PRO A 749 4.02 -32.62 -7.78
CA PRO A 749 5.47 -32.67 -7.65
C PRO A 749 6.08 -33.42 -8.84
N HIS A 750 6.42 -32.70 -9.91
CA HIS A 750 7.04 -33.30 -11.08
C HIS A 750 8.51 -33.67 -10.82
N ALA A 751 8.94 -34.81 -11.37
CA ALA A 751 10.37 -35.11 -11.49
C ALA A 751 11.02 -34.02 -12.36
N HIS A 752 12.10 -33.42 -11.88
CA HIS A 752 12.77 -32.32 -12.56
C HIS A 752 13.18 -32.74 -13.99
N PRO A 753 13.06 -31.91 -15.04
CA PRO A 753 13.35 -32.33 -16.42
C PRO A 753 14.78 -32.81 -16.67
N ALA A 754 15.73 -32.46 -15.79
CA ALA A 754 17.11 -32.95 -15.80
C ALA A 754 17.38 -34.09 -14.78
N ALA A 755 16.34 -34.71 -14.21
CA ALA A 755 16.47 -35.93 -13.42
C ALA A 755 16.75 -37.13 -14.36
N PRO A 756 17.57 -38.11 -13.94
CA PRO A 756 17.95 -39.24 -14.79
C PRO A 756 16.85 -40.32 -14.96
N ASP A 757 15.69 -40.13 -14.33
CA ASP A 757 14.54 -41.04 -14.33
C ASP A 757 13.26 -40.19 -14.18
N SER A 758 12.18 -40.53 -14.89
CA SER A 758 10.97 -39.67 -14.96
C SER A 758 9.96 -39.94 -13.84
N SER A 759 10.21 -40.93 -12.98
CA SER A 759 9.39 -41.24 -11.79
C SER A 759 9.97 -40.62 -10.51
N LEU A 760 9.11 -40.11 -9.63
CA LEU A 760 9.49 -39.75 -8.27
C LEU A 760 9.98 -40.98 -7.47
N PRO A 761 10.97 -40.83 -6.56
CA PRO A 761 11.38 -41.90 -5.67
C PRO A 761 10.37 -42.10 -4.53
N GLU A 762 9.86 -43.34 -4.37
CA GLU A 762 8.87 -43.71 -3.33
C GLU A 762 9.38 -43.47 -1.89
N SER A 763 10.70 -43.41 -1.69
CA SER A 763 11.27 -42.98 -0.40
C SER A 763 12.69 -42.39 -0.50
N PHE A 764 13.00 -41.51 0.47
CA PHE A 764 14.34 -40.92 0.66
C PHE A 764 15.46 -41.94 0.89
N ALA A 765 15.15 -43.16 1.34
CA ALA A 765 16.14 -44.22 1.51
C ALA A 765 16.54 -44.85 0.16
N GLN A 766 15.55 -45.12 -0.68
CA GLN A 766 15.70 -45.70 -2.01
C GLN A 766 16.47 -44.74 -2.95
N TYR A 767 16.15 -43.43 -2.87
CA TYR A 767 16.87 -42.37 -3.59
C TYR A 767 18.37 -42.35 -3.27
N ARG A 768 18.74 -42.39 -1.97
CA ARG A 768 20.16 -42.45 -1.55
C ARG A 768 20.89 -43.69 -2.07
N GLY A 769 20.20 -44.83 -2.16
CA GLY A 769 20.75 -46.07 -2.71
C GLY A 769 21.16 -45.93 -4.19
N ARG A 770 20.29 -45.34 -5.02
CA ARG A 770 20.58 -45.10 -6.45
C ARG A 770 21.62 -44.00 -6.66
N ALA A 771 21.55 -42.91 -5.90
CA ALA A 771 22.44 -41.74 -6.05
C ALA A 771 23.95 -42.05 -5.87
N ILE A 772 24.30 -43.13 -5.17
CA ILE A 772 25.70 -43.57 -4.98
C ILE A 772 26.36 -44.02 -6.29
N GLN A 773 25.60 -44.48 -7.30
CA GLN A 773 26.17 -45.04 -8.53
C GLN A 773 26.62 -43.99 -9.57
N HIS A 774 26.24 -42.72 -9.43
CA HIS A 774 26.45 -41.69 -10.46
C HIS A 774 27.14 -40.40 -9.96
N GLY A 775 27.78 -40.42 -8.78
CA GLY A 775 28.59 -39.31 -8.29
C GLY A 775 29.97 -39.19 -8.98
N PRO A 776 30.49 -37.97 -9.25
CA PRO A 776 31.66 -37.75 -10.12
C PRO A 776 33.04 -38.10 -9.52
N LEU A 777 33.11 -39.00 -8.54
CA LEU A 777 34.35 -39.34 -7.80
C LEU A 777 34.97 -40.71 -8.12
N ALA A 778 34.53 -41.36 -9.21
CA ALA A 778 35.17 -42.60 -9.70
C ALA A 778 36.57 -42.38 -10.34
N GLY A 779 37.02 -41.13 -10.50
CA GLY A 779 38.17 -40.77 -11.34
C GLY A 779 39.59 -40.95 -10.76
N GLN A 780 39.76 -41.34 -9.49
CA GLN A 780 41.10 -41.43 -8.87
C GLN A 780 41.36 -42.74 -8.10
N GLN A 781 41.29 -43.89 -8.78
CA GLN A 781 41.95 -45.11 -8.27
C GLN A 781 42.37 -46.16 -9.33
N GLN A 782 42.97 -45.72 -10.44
CA GLN A 782 43.66 -46.61 -11.39
C GLN A 782 45.12 -46.23 -11.66
N GLN A 783 45.97 -46.20 -10.62
CA GLN A 783 47.41 -46.33 -10.83
C GLN A 783 48.21 -46.85 -9.61
N GLN A 784 47.93 -48.10 -9.18
CA GLN A 784 48.94 -48.93 -8.49
C GLN A 784 48.57 -50.43 -8.47
N GLN A 785 48.97 -51.17 -9.52
CA GLN A 785 49.24 -52.59 -9.38
C GLN A 785 50.72 -52.76 -8.98
N LYS A 786 50.98 -53.33 -7.79
CA LYS A 786 52.02 -54.36 -7.57
C LYS A 786 52.07 -54.83 -6.11
N SER A 787 52.15 -56.16 -5.95
CA SER A 787 52.61 -56.90 -4.75
C SER A 787 51.79 -56.77 -3.44
N THR A 788 51.65 -57.78 -2.58
CA THR A 788 51.78 -59.26 -2.75
C THR A 788 51.08 -59.99 -1.60
N SER A 789 50.32 -61.03 -1.92
CA SER A 789 50.16 -62.30 -1.17
C SER A 789 49.65 -62.36 0.30
N LYS A 790 48.83 -63.40 0.54
CA LYS A 790 48.72 -64.27 1.75
C LYS A 790 47.91 -63.81 3.00
N SER A 791 46.81 -64.56 3.19
CA SER A 791 46.36 -65.26 4.43
C SER A 791 46.20 -64.52 5.77
N GLY A 792 45.09 -64.79 6.47
CA GLY A 792 45.04 -64.58 7.93
C GLY A 792 43.66 -64.68 8.57
N SER A 793 43.49 -65.68 9.43
CA SER A 793 42.37 -65.92 10.36
C SER A 793 41.87 -64.73 11.20
N SER A 794 40.56 -64.69 11.40
CA SER A 794 39.81 -64.26 12.60
C SER A 794 40.59 -63.93 13.90
N GLY A 795 40.21 -62.87 14.64
CA GLY A 795 40.68 -62.80 16.05
C GLY A 795 40.48 -61.57 16.97
N SER A 796 39.48 -60.70 16.81
CA SER A 796 38.99 -59.75 17.85
C SER A 796 39.89 -58.56 18.33
N SER A 797 39.22 -57.60 19.00
CA SER A 797 39.73 -56.50 19.84
C SER A 797 40.21 -55.17 19.18
N SER A 798 39.90 -54.06 19.89
CA SER A 798 40.28 -52.65 19.65
C SER A 798 40.14 -52.06 18.23
N ALA A 799 39.10 -51.26 18.02
CA ALA A 799 39.02 -50.30 16.92
C ALA A 799 39.31 -48.87 17.44
N SER A 800 40.42 -48.27 17.01
CA SER A 800 40.74 -46.87 17.28
C SER A 800 39.92 -45.92 16.40
N ALA A 801 39.31 -44.89 16.99
CA ALA A 801 38.58 -43.88 16.22
C ALA A 801 39.54 -43.06 15.33
N ALA A 802 39.34 -43.12 14.02
CA ALA A 802 40.00 -42.28 13.02
C ALA A 802 39.03 -41.21 12.50
N VAL A 803 39.55 -40.04 12.15
CA VAL A 803 38.76 -38.84 11.83
C VAL A 803 38.03 -38.97 10.49
N ALA A 804 36.72 -38.71 10.49
CA ALA A 804 35.92 -38.54 9.28
C ALA A 804 35.82 -37.04 8.90
N PRO A 805 36.18 -36.62 7.68
CA PRO A 805 36.21 -35.21 7.28
C PRO A 805 34.83 -34.73 6.78
N TYR A 806 33.86 -34.53 7.68
CA TYR A 806 32.59 -33.87 7.38
C TYR A 806 32.38 -32.65 8.28
N GLY A 807 32.62 -31.46 7.74
CA GLY A 807 32.46 -30.20 8.48
C GLY A 807 32.77 -28.89 7.73
N ALA A 808 33.04 -28.93 6.42
CA ALA A 808 33.64 -27.80 5.70
C ALA A 808 32.66 -26.71 5.20
N ILE A 809 31.36 -27.02 5.00
CA ILE A 809 30.42 -26.09 4.35
C ILE A 809 29.20 -25.78 5.24
N GLY A 810 28.54 -26.80 5.81
CA GLY A 810 27.38 -26.60 6.69
C GLY A 810 27.66 -26.01 8.08
N GLY A 811 28.94 -25.82 8.44
CA GLY A 811 29.36 -25.30 9.76
C GLY A 811 29.67 -23.80 9.79
N HIS A 812 29.72 -23.14 8.63
CA HIS A 812 30.15 -21.75 8.48
C HIS A 812 28.98 -20.84 8.08
N SER A 813 29.00 -19.58 8.51
CA SER A 813 28.05 -18.59 7.99
C SER A 813 28.41 -18.24 6.54
N GLY A 814 27.42 -17.94 5.69
CA GLY A 814 27.66 -17.71 4.26
C GLY A 814 28.72 -16.64 3.95
N LYS A 815 28.90 -15.66 4.85
CA LYS A 815 29.93 -14.60 4.75
C LYS A 815 31.37 -15.13 4.92
N GLN A 816 31.57 -16.32 5.50
CA GLN A 816 32.88 -16.98 5.66
C GLN A 816 33.24 -17.91 4.49
N LEU A 817 32.27 -18.35 3.69
CA LEU A 817 32.50 -19.22 2.52
C LEU A 817 33.03 -18.44 1.29
N GLY A 818 33.11 -17.11 1.39
CA GLY A 818 33.43 -16.21 0.29
C GLY A 818 32.24 -15.98 -0.63
N SER A 819 32.41 -15.08 -1.62
CA SER A 819 31.49 -15.04 -2.75
C SER A 819 31.69 -16.31 -3.56
N VAL A 820 30.60 -17.07 -3.77
CA VAL A 820 30.63 -18.19 -4.72
C VAL A 820 31.03 -17.65 -6.09
N GLN A 821 31.84 -18.39 -6.85
CA GLN A 821 32.11 -18.12 -8.26
C GLN A 821 31.85 -19.38 -9.10
N PRO A 822 31.46 -19.25 -10.38
CA PRO A 822 31.26 -20.39 -11.27
C PRO A 822 32.60 -21.05 -11.62
N ALA A 823 32.55 -22.25 -12.21
CA ALA A 823 33.76 -22.92 -12.69
C ALA A 823 34.41 -22.13 -13.84
N HIS A 824 35.72 -22.31 -14.06
CA HIS A 824 36.44 -21.59 -15.12
C HIS A 824 35.95 -22.02 -16.52
N GLY A 825 35.06 -21.22 -17.11
CA GLY A 825 34.40 -21.47 -18.40
C GLY A 825 32.87 -21.58 -18.31
N GLU A 826 32.32 -21.63 -17.11
CA GLU A 826 30.88 -21.49 -16.84
C GLU A 826 30.54 -20.06 -16.41
N PHE A 827 29.32 -19.63 -16.70
CA PHE A 827 28.73 -18.40 -16.19
C PHE A 827 27.31 -18.73 -15.68
N TRP A 828 26.87 -18.08 -14.61
CA TRP A 828 25.48 -18.21 -14.17
C TRP A 828 24.59 -17.25 -14.94
N ASP A 829 23.79 -17.78 -15.86
CA ASP A 829 22.70 -17.00 -16.42
C ASP A 829 21.61 -16.79 -15.35
N ARG A 830 21.12 -15.56 -15.24
CA ARG A 830 20.11 -15.18 -14.25
C ARG A 830 18.69 -15.26 -14.80
N GLU A 831 18.53 -15.52 -16.10
CA GLU A 831 17.23 -15.84 -16.69
C GLU A 831 16.76 -17.25 -16.31
N GLU A 832 17.67 -18.17 -15.97
CA GLU A 832 17.33 -19.50 -15.43
C GLU A 832 16.62 -19.44 -14.05
N LEU A 833 16.65 -18.29 -13.36
CA LEU A 833 15.94 -18.10 -12.09
C LEU A 833 14.46 -17.75 -12.30
N PRO A 834 13.55 -18.19 -11.42
CA PRO A 834 12.14 -17.79 -11.42
C PRO A 834 11.95 -16.27 -11.41
N ALA A 835 10.93 -15.77 -12.12
CA ALA A 835 10.74 -14.35 -12.42
C ALA A 835 10.84 -13.40 -11.21
N ARG A 836 10.36 -13.80 -10.03
CA ARG A 836 10.46 -13.04 -8.77
C ARG A 836 11.89 -12.76 -8.26
N PHE A 837 12.88 -13.47 -8.81
CA PHE A 837 14.32 -13.29 -8.51
C PHE A 837 15.09 -12.67 -9.69
N ARG A 838 14.44 -12.48 -10.84
CA ARG A 838 14.95 -11.66 -11.94
C ARG A 838 14.82 -10.18 -11.53
N ARG A 839 15.72 -9.34 -12.02
CA ARG A 839 15.71 -7.90 -11.73
C ARG A 839 14.66 -7.20 -12.61
N ARG A 840 14.09 -6.10 -12.10
CA ARG A 840 13.01 -5.34 -12.78
C ARG A 840 13.54 -4.82 -14.12
N VAL A 841 12.84 -5.16 -15.20
CA VAL A 841 13.07 -4.55 -16.52
C VAL A 841 12.44 -3.16 -16.49
N TRP A 842 13.17 -2.13 -16.88
CA TRP A 842 12.63 -0.79 -17.06
C TRP A 842 11.91 -0.71 -18.42
N SER A 843 10.79 0.00 -18.47
CA SER A 843 10.01 0.21 -19.70
C SER A 843 10.68 1.20 -20.67
N GLU A 844 10.18 1.27 -21.90
CA GLU A 844 10.69 2.22 -22.90
C GLU A 844 10.59 3.67 -22.44
N ASP A 845 9.44 4.05 -21.89
CA ASP A 845 9.16 5.40 -21.42
C ASP A 845 9.98 5.76 -20.15
N GLU A 846 10.17 4.82 -19.21
CA GLU A 846 11.01 5.03 -18.02
C GLU A 846 12.49 5.28 -18.37
N ILE A 847 12.98 4.68 -19.45
CA ILE A 847 14.36 4.88 -19.92
C ILE A 847 14.47 6.16 -20.75
N GLU A 848 13.52 6.46 -21.63
CA GLU A 848 13.53 7.74 -22.37
C GLU A 848 13.31 8.94 -21.44
N ALA A 849 12.64 8.79 -20.29
CA ALA A 849 12.56 9.81 -19.25
C ALA A 849 13.88 10.05 -18.47
N VAL A 850 14.87 9.15 -18.58
CA VAL A 850 16.23 9.36 -18.07
C VAL A 850 17.15 9.93 -19.16
N ASP A 851 16.99 9.48 -20.41
CA ASP A 851 17.80 9.95 -21.54
C ASP A 851 17.33 11.31 -22.12
N SER A 852 16.08 11.72 -21.89
CA SER A 852 15.50 12.97 -22.40
C SER A 852 14.73 13.74 -21.31
N ALA A 853 14.88 15.06 -21.28
CA ALA A 853 14.27 15.92 -20.25
C ALA A 853 12.79 16.31 -20.53
N GLY A 854 12.04 15.42 -21.19
CA GLY A 854 10.57 15.41 -21.14
C GLY A 854 9.80 16.64 -21.68
N ALA A 855 10.31 17.40 -22.65
CA ALA A 855 9.65 18.63 -23.12
C ALA A 855 9.28 18.64 -24.62
N ARG A 856 8.20 19.37 -24.95
CA ARG A 856 7.75 19.69 -26.33
C ARG A 856 8.43 20.93 -26.94
N THR A 857 9.33 21.57 -26.20
CA THR A 857 10.18 22.68 -26.64
C THR A 857 11.58 22.16 -26.98
N THR A 858 12.37 22.93 -27.74
CA THR A 858 13.77 22.57 -28.03
C THR A 858 14.59 22.49 -26.72
N VAL A 859 14.83 21.29 -26.21
CA VAL A 859 15.66 21.10 -25.03
C VAL A 859 17.11 21.21 -25.47
N THR A 860 17.90 22.01 -24.74
CA THR A 860 19.35 22.12 -24.97
C THR A 860 20.08 21.64 -23.73
N MET A 861 20.91 20.62 -23.93
CA MET A 861 21.64 19.91 -22.91
C MET A 861 23.13 19.88 -23.23
N TYR A 862 23.92 19.56 -22.21
CA TYR A 862 25.34 19.31 -22.29
C TYR A 862 25.55 17.82 -21.95
N GLU A 863 26.09 17.07 -22.90
CA GLU A 863 26.23 15.62 -22.86
C GLU A 863 27.70 15.23 -22.64
N TYR A 864 27.94 14.39 -21.63
CA TYR A 864 29.22 13.74 -21.37
C TYR A 864 29.13 12.28 -21.82
N ILE A 865 30.16 11.79 -22.52
CA ILE A 865 30.09 10.51 -23.23
C ILE A 865 31.42 9.75 -23.22
N LEU A 866 31.32 8.42 -23.07
CA LEU A 866 32.40 7.44 -23.18
C LEU A 866 31.97 6.30 -24.09
N HIS A 867 32.92 5.69 -24.79
CA HIS A 867 32.71 4.59 -25.74
C HIS A 867 33.62 3.41 -25.47
N SER A 868 33.18 2.22 -25.87
CA SER A 868 34.00 1.01 -25.97
C SER A 868 33.61 0.20 -27.22
N GLN A 869 34.45 -0.75 -27.63
CA GLN A 869 34.14 -1.67 -28.73
C GLN A 869 34.46 -3.10 -28.28
N ILE A 870 33.50 -4.00 -28.43
CA ILE A 870 33.62 -5.40 -28.00
C ILE A 870 33.49 -6.37 -29.20
N PRO A 871 34.27 -7.46 -29.26
CA PRO A 871 34.10 -8.50 -30.27
C PRO A 871 32.72 -9.16 -30.17
N ALA A 872 32.18 -9.62 -31.31
CA ALA A 872 30.90 -10.35 -31.37
C ALA A 872 30.80 -11.49 -30.35
N ALA A 873 31.90 -12.24 -30.15
CA ALA A 873 31.98 -13.38 -29.25
C ALA A 873 32.00 -13.03 -27.75
N GLN A 874 32.02 -11.73 -27.38
CA GLN A 874 31.95 -11.26 -26.00
C GLN A 874 30.62 -10.57 -25.68
N HIS A 875 29.69 -10.48 -26.65
CA HIS A 875 28.39 -9.83 -26.50
C HIS A 875 27.63 -10.30 -25.26
N ASP A 876 27.38 -11.60 -25.15
CA ASP A 876 26.51 -12.16 -24.10
C ASP A 876 27.16 -12.07 -22.70
N LEU A 877 28.50 -12.16 -22.65
CA LEU A 877 29.30 -11.90 -21.45
C LEU A 877 29.16 -10.43 -21.00
N VAL A 878 29.23 -9.48 -21.93
CA VAL A 878 29.10 -8.05 -21.63
C VAL A 878 27.68 -7.70 -21.20
N LEU A 879 26.64 -8.25 -21.86
CA LEU A 879 25.26 -8.05 -21.41
C LEU A 879 25.06 -8.56 -19.97
N ASN A 880 25.64 -9.71 -19.63
CA ASN A 880 25.62 -10.26 -18.27
C ASN A 880 26.41 -9.40 -17.25
N ILE A 881 27.58 -8.86 -17.63
CA ILE A 881 28.34 -7.91 -16.80
C ILE A 881 27.51 -6.65 -16.53
N LEU A 882 26.93 -6.06 -17.57
CA LEU A 882 26.11 -4.86 -17.45
C LEU A 882 24.84 -5.12 -16.64
N ALA A 883 24.14 -6.23 -16.85
CA ALA A 883 22.99 -6.63 -16.02
C ALA A 883 23.38 -6.92 -14.56
N GLY A 884 24.62 -7.34 -14.33
CA GLY A 884 25.24 -7.45 -13.01
C GLY A 884 25.39 -6.09 -12.32
N VAL A 885 25.98 -5.11 -13.02
CA VAL A 885 26.36 -3.78 -12.50
C VAL A 885 25.20 -2.79 -12.42
N THR A 886 24.39 -2.66 -13.47
CA THR A 886 23.24 -1.72 -13.52
C THR A 886 22.04 -2.20 -12.72
N ALA A 887 22.03 -3.49 -12.34
CA ALA A 887 20.88 -4.17 -11.78
C ALA A 887 19.61 -4.14 -12.65
N MET A 888 19.75 -3.93 -13.96
CA MET A 888 18.68 -3.93 -14.95
C MET A 888 18.94 -5.00 -16.02
N GLN A 889 17.91 -5.66 -16.54
CA GLN A 889 18.06 -6.59 -17.67
C GLN A 889 18.26 -5.85 -19.00
N PRO A 890 18.95 -6.43 -20.00
CA PRO A 890 19.19 -5.78 -21.29
C PRO A 890 17.88 -5.48 -22.03
N ALA A 891 17.41 -4.24 -21.96
CA ALA A 891 16.20 -3.82 -22.68
C ALA A 891 16.57 -3.62 -24.16
N PRO A 892 15.95 -4.34 -25.12
CA PRO A 892 16.25 -4.15 -26.53
C PRO A 892 15.88 -2.73 -26.99
N PHE A 893 16.47 -2.28 -28.10
CA PHE A 893 16.05 -1.07 -28.81
C PHE A 893 16.35 -1.15 -30.31
N TYR A 894 15.62 -0.32 -31.07
CA TYR A 894 15.77 -0.17 -32.52
C TYR A 894 15.51 1.29 -32.91
N GLU A 895 16.53 2.00 -33.41
CA GLU A 895 16.46 3.41 -33.77
C GLU A 895 16.84 3.62 -35.24
N ARG A 896 15.91 4.15 -36.05
CA ARG A 896 16.25 4.65 -37.39
C ARG A 896 16.78 6.07 -37.29
N ASN A 897 17.93 6.33 -37.92
CA ASN A 897 18.62 7.61 -37.89
C ASN A 897 18.87 8.10 -39.31
N ILE A 898 18.32 9.27 -39.67
CA ILE A 898 18.41 9.86 -41.01
C ILE A 898 19.27 11.13 -40.92
N ILE A 899 20.28 11.26 -41.76
CA ILE A 899 21.25 12.37 -41.75
C ILE A 899 20.90 13.40 -42.82
N TYR A 900 20.83 14.67 -42.39
CA TYR A 900 20.47 15.82 -43.23
C TYR A 900 21.53 16.91 -43.18
N GLN A 901 21.95 17.40 -44.35
CA GLN A 901 22.79 18.59 -44.49
C GLN A 901 21.92 19.84 -44.38
N GLN A 902 22.26 20.76 -43.48
CA GLN A 902 21.59 22.07 -43.42
C GLN A 902 22.05 22.95 -44.59
N LEU A 903 21.08 23.53 -45.32
CA LEU A 903 21.30 24.43 -46.46
C LEU A 903 21.13 25.92 -46.08
N ARG A 904 20.26 26.22 -45.10
CA ARG A 904 20.02 27.56 -44.53
C ARG A 904 19.67 27.44 -43.05
N SER A 905 19.95 28.48 -42.26
CA SER A 905 19.42 28.57 -40.89
C SER A 905 17.90 28.78 -40.89
N GLU A 906 17.23 28.44 -39.78
CA GLU A 906 15.79 28.75 -39.62
C GLU A 906 15.53 30.28 -39.59
N GLU A 907 16.56 31.08 -39.32
CA GLU A 907 16.57 32.56 -39.41
C GLU A 907 16.85 33.09 -40.85
N GLY A 908 16.90 32.22 -41.86
CA GLY A 908 17.03 32.62 -43.26
C GLY A 908 18.44 33.00 -43.75
N GLN A 909 19.48 32.81 -42.93
CA GLN A 909 20.86 33.10 -43.33
C GLN A 909 21.52 31.88 -44.02
N THR A 910 22.27 32.14 -45.09
CA THR A 910 23.11 31.14 -45.76
C THR A 910 24.39 30.90 -44.93
N GLN A 911 24.50 29.76 -44.27
CA GLN A 911 25.70 29.44 -43.48
C GLN A 911 26.91 29.12 -44.37
N GLN A 912 28.09 29.64 -44.00
CA GLN A 912 29.36 29.35 -44.68
C GLN A 912 29.99 28.00 -44.28
N ARG A 913 29.44 27.32 -43.28
CA ARG A 913 29.99 26.09 -42.70
C ARG A 913 28.92 25.01 -42.68
N LEU A 914 29.24 23.83 -43.21
CA LEU A 914 28.32 22.70 -43.27
C LEU A 914 28.04 22.18 -41.85
N ARG A 915 26.76 22.06 -41.49
CA ARG A 915 26.27 21.31 -40.33
C ARG A 915 25.43 20.14 -40.82
N TYR A 916 25.64 18.96 -40.25
CA TYR A 916 24.76 17.80 -40.45
C TYR A 916 23.92 17.58 -39.18
N HIS A 917 22.60 17.48 -39.34
CA HIS A 917 21.66 17.21 -38.25
C HIS A 917 21.06 15.80 -38.42
N ARG A 918 20.65 15.19 -37.32
CA ARG A 918 20.20 13.81 -37.25
C ARG A 918 18.71 13.75 -36.91
N LEU A 919 17.91 13.10 -37.75
CA LEU A 919 16.50 12.84 -37.51
C LEU A 919 16.34 11.40 -37.04
N GLN A 920 16.11 11.20 -35.75
CA GLN A 920 15.83 9.91 -35.13
C GLN A 920 14.33 9.60 -35.27
N THR A 921 13.97 8.37 -35.60
CA THR A 921 12.58 7.92 -35.73
C THR A 921 12.40 6.58 -35.02
N THR A 922 11.39 6.51 -34.15
CA THR A 922 11.06 5.33 -33.33
C THR A 922 10.00 4.47 -34.03
N PRO A 923 10.13 3.13 -34.10
CA PRO A 923 9.29 2.30 -34.97
C PRO A 923 7.81 2.31 -34.59
N ASP A 924 7.53 2.18 -33.29
CA ASP A 924 6.17 1.90 -32.78
C ASP A 924 5.32 3.16 -32.67
N THR A 925 5.95 4.31 -32.40
CA THR A 925 5.24 5.59 -32.20
C THR A 925 5.23 6.49 -33.44
N HIS A 926 6.05 6.20 -34.46
CA HIS A 926 6.26 7.04 -35.66
C HIS A 926 6.63 8.51 -35.31
N GLN A 927 7.21 8.74 -34.14
CA GLN A 927 7.67 10.07 -33.72
C GLN A 927 9.05 10.37 -34.31
N HIS A 928 9.22 11.59 -34.81
CA HIS A 928 10.48 12.08 -35.36
C HIS A 928 11.13 13.09 -34.39
N LYS A 929 12.31 12.76 -33.86
CA LYS A 929 13.11 13.64 -33.00
C LYS A 929 14.30 14.19 -33.79
N LEU A 930 14.41 15.51 -33.89
CA LEU A 930 15.56 16.20 -34.48
C LEU A 930 16.63 16.39 -33.41
N LEU A 931 17.84 15.86 -33.64
CA LEU A 931 19.02 16.06 -32.82
C LEU A 931 20.04 16.93 -33.57
N ILE A 932 20.48 17.99 -32.90
CA ILE A 932 21.54 18.90 -33.33
C ILE A 932 22.70 18.73 -32.35
N GLU A 933 23.79 18.14 -32.83
CA GLU A 933 24.94 17.80 -32.00
C GLU A 933 26.13 18.67 -32.41
N GLU A 934 26.69 19.42 -31.46
CA GLU A 934 27.88 20.23 -31.72
C GLU A 934 29.17 19.41 -31.57
N THR A 935 30.26 19.89 -32.18
CA THR A 935 31.58 19.23 -32.05
C THR A 935 32.04 19.30 -30.59
N PRO A 936 32.57 18.20 -30.00
CA PRO A 936 32.98 18.19 -28.60
C PRO A 936 34.00 19.27 -28.24
N ASP A 937 34.08 19.59 -26.95
CA ASP A 937 34.93 20.66 -26.43
C ASP A 937 36.43 20.37 -26.55
N ALA A 938 37.24 21.43 -26.48
CA ALA A 938 38.69 21.35 -26.68
C ALA A 938 39.41 21.12 -25.35
N GLY A 939 40.22 20.05 -25.27
CA GLY A 939 41.19 19.85 -24.19
C GLY A 939 40.71 19.06 -22.97
N ILE A 940 39.42 18.72 -22.88
CA ILE A 940 38.92 17.72 -21.91
C ILE A 940 39.45 16.35 -22.35
N LYS A 941 40.09 15.61 -21.43
CA LYS A 941 40.80 14.35 -21.74
C LYS A 941 40.15 13.09 -21.15
N ASP A 942 39.25 13.25 -20.19
CA ASP A 942 38.78 12.12 -19.36
C ASP A 942 37.42 11.59 -19.85
N VAL A 943 36.62 12.45 -20.47
CA VAL A 943 35.34 12.19 -21.12
C VAL A 943 35.26 13.06 -22.37
N ALA A 944 34.55 12.63 -23.41
CA ALA A 944 34.13 13.56 -24.45
C ALA A 944 32.92 14.35 -23.92
N ALA A 945 32.84 15.65 -24.20
CA ALA A 945 31.74 16.50 -23.76
C ALA A 945 31.30 17.42 -24.89
N ARG A 946 29.99 17.53 -25.13
CA ARG A 946 29.42 18.30 -26.26
C ARG A 946 28.06 18.89 -25.93
N LYS A 947 27.69 19.95 -26.65
CA LYS A 947 26.35 20.52 -26.60
C LYS A 947 25.41 19.76 -27.55
N VAL A 948 24.22 19.43 -27.08
CA VAL A 948 23.18 18.72 -27.85
C VAL A 948 21.84 19.44 -27.66
N SER A 949 21.18 19.76 -28.76
CA SER A 949 19.79 20.23 -28.74
C SER A 949 18.89 19.17 -29.37
N GLU A 950 17.81 18.79 -28.69
CA GLU A 950 16.77 17.90 -29.22
C GLU A 950 15.42 18.62 -29.35
N ARG A 951 14.68 18.34 -30.43
CA ARG A 951 13.33 18.86 -30.70
C ARG A 951 12.47 17.74 -31.27
N LEU A 952 11.36 17.41 -30.60
CA LEU A 952 10.32 16.57 -31.17
C LEU A 952 9.61 17.35 -32.29
N LEU A 953 9.55 16.81 -33.50
CA LEU A 953 8.93 17.49 -34.64
C LEU A 953 7.42 17.22 -34.70
N VAL A 954 6.65 18.25 -35.06
CA VAL A 954 5.24 18.12 -35.46
C VAL A 954 5.14 17.87 -36.99
N ALA A 955 4.02 17.29 -37.44
CA ALA A 955 3.85 16.82 -38.82
C ALA A 955 4.01 17.93 -39.88
N ASP A 956 3.66 19.16 -39.51
CA ASP A 956 3.81 20.39 -40.30
C ASP A 956 5.27 20.89 -40.42
N GLU A 957 6.22 20.37 -39.63
CA GLU A 957 7.66 20.59 -39.83
C GLU A 957 8.30 19.61 -40.81
N LEU A 958 7.74 18.40 -40.98
CA LEU A 958 8.33 17.34 -41.82
C LEU A 958 8.57 17.74 -43.30
N PRO A 959 7.75 18.60 -43.95
CA PRO A 959 8.06 19.12 -45.28
C PRO A 959 9.41 19.83 -45.41
N LYS A 960 10.02 20.30 -44.30
CA LYS A 960 11.39 20.85 -44.30
C LYS A 960 12.46 19.81 -44.68
N PHE A 961 12.14 18.52 -44.58
CA PHE A 961 13.07 17.38 -44.74
C PHE A 961 12.78 16.52 -46.00
N ARG A 962 11.80 16.90 -46.81
CA ARG A 962 11.48 16.28 -48.11
C ARG A 962 12.38 16.80 -49.23
N SER A 963 12.43 16.07 -50.35
CA SER A 963 13.18 16.47 -51.54
C SER A 963 12.71 17.85 -52.06
N GLY A 964 13.66 18.64 -52.60
CA GLY A 964 13.40 20.00 -53.06
C GLY A 964 13.30 21.08 -51.96
N SER A 965 13.40 20.73 -50.68
CA SER A 965 13.51 21.68 -49.57
C SER A 965 14.71 22.64 -49.74
N GLN A 966 14.51 23.92 -49.40
CA GLN A 966 15.59 24.92 -49.35
C GLN A 966 16.27 25.00 -47.96
N VAL A 967 15.88 24.15 -47.01
CA VAL A 967 16.37 24.16 -45.62
C VAL A 967 17.30 22.98 -45.32
N TYR A 968 16.94 21.77 -45.78
CA TYR A 968 17.71 20.55 -45.59
C TYR A 968 17.83 19.74 -46.89
N SER A 969 18.97 19.09 -47.09
CA SER A 969 19.18 18.03 -48.08
C SER A 969 19.43 16.71 -47.37
N TYR A 970 18.80 15.62 -47.84
CA TYR A 970 19.15 14.26 -47.41
C TYR A 970 20.61 13.94 -47.76
N VAL A 971 21.27 13.12 -46.92
CA VAL A 971 22.66 12.67 -47.09
C VAL A 971 22.78 11.15 -47.00
N GLY A 972 22.13 10.53 -46.02
CA GLY A 972 22.20 9.09 -45.76
C GLY A 972 21.30 8.66 -44.59
N GLN A 973 21.18 7.35 -44.36
CA GLN A 973 20.46 6.81 -43.21
C GLN A 973 21.14 5.54 -42.68
N TYR A 974 21.04 5.32 -41.37
CA TYR A 974 21.46 4.09 -40.72
C TYR A 974 20.46 3.68 -39.64
N VAL A 975 20.55 2.43 -39.20
CA VAL A 975 19.78 1.87 -38.09
C VAL A 975 20.75 1.48 -36.97
N LEU A 976 20.43 1.89 -35.74
CA LEU A 976 21.05 1.35 -34.53
C LEU A 976 20.15 0.25 -33.99
N LYS A 977 20.72 -0.93 -33.72
CA LYS A 977 20.01 -2.03 -33.07
C LYS A 977 20.89 -2.62 -31.98
N GLY A 978 20.31 -2.80 -30.79
CA GLY A 978 21.07 -3.18 -29.62
C GLY A 978 20.23 -3.35 -28.37
N TYR A 979 20.89 -3.19 -27.23
CA TYR A 979 20.32 -3.25 -25.89
C TYR A 979 20.74 -2.01 -25.09
N ARG A 980 19.94 -1.60 -24.12
CA ARG A 980 20.22 -0.47 -23.24
C ARG A 980 20.00 -0.84 -21.77
N PHE A 981 20.70 -0.10 -20.92
CA PHE A 981 20.66 -0.22 -19.46
C PHE A 981 20.73 1.18 -18.85
N VAL A 982 20.21 1.35 -17.63
CA VAL A 982 20.30 2.59 -16.85
C VAL A 982 20.99 2.30 -15.52
N GLN A 983 21.96 3.12 -15.13
CA GLN A 983 22.58 3.09 -13.80
C GLN A 983 22.50 4.49 -13.15
N GLY A 984 21.48 4.69 -12.32
CA GLY A 984 21.21 5.99 -11.70
C GLY A 984 20.77 7.03 -12.73
N HIS A 985 21.73 7.86 -13.18
CA HIS A 985 21.52 8.87 -14.24
C HIS A 985 22.42 8.65 -15.46
N VAL A 986 23.08 7.49 -15.56
CA VAL A 986 23.94 7.15 -16.70
C VAL A 986 23.20 6.15 -17.59
N GLY A 987 22.92 6.57 -18.82
CA GLY A 987 22.44 5.68 -19.88
C GLY A 987 23.61 4.86 -20.44
N ILE A 988 23.38 3.59 -20.74
CA ILE A 988 24.36 2.70 -21.37
C ILE A 988 23.69 1.99 -22.55
N ARG A 989 24.24 2.10 -23.75
CA ARG A 989 23.71 1.47 -24.98
C ARG A 989 24.78 0.56 -25.60
N VAL A 990 24.41 -0.67 -25.91
CA VAL A 990 25.26 -1.71 -26.53
C VAL A 990 24.66 -2.09 -27.88
N PHE A 991 25.23 -1.62 -28.99
CA PHE A 991 24.56 -1.67 -30.30
C PHE A 991 25.49 -1.95 -31.48
N ARG A 992 24.86 -2.26 -32.62
CA ARG A 992 25.47 -2.37 -33.94
C ARG A 992 24.83 -1.35 -34.88
N VAL A 993 25.61 -0.88 -35.86
CA VAL A 993 25.18 0.09 -36.88
C VAL A 993 24.95 -0.62 -38.22
N TYR A 994 23.78 -0.42 -38.81
CA TYR A 994 23.34 -1.05 -40.05
C TYR A 994 23.02 -0.01 -41.13
N GLU A 995 23.43 -0.28 -42.36
CA GLU A 995 23.07 0.44 -43.57
C GLU A 995 21.76 -0.13 -44.15
N VAL A 996 20.89 0.74 -44.67
CA VAL A 996 19.60 0.36 -45.25
C VAL A 996 19.78 0.07 -46.74
N THR A 997 19.49 -1.15 -47.17
CA THR A 997 19.84 -1.66 -48.52
C THR A 997 18.83 -1.32 -49.61
N VAL A 998 17.57 -1.09 -49.23
CA VAL A 998 16.48 -0.74 -50.14
C VAL A 998 16.01 0.67 -49.86
N ALA A 999 16.30 1.60 -50.79
CA ALA A 999 15.58 2.86 -50.87
C ALA A 999 14.33 2.61 -51.73
N GLY A 1000 13.15 2.56 -51.09
CA GLY A 1000 11.88 2.59 -51.83
C GLY A 1000 11.68 3.92 -52.54
N ASP A 1001 10.85 3.95 -53.59
CA ASP A 1001 10.63 5.10 -54.49
C ASP A 1001 9.83 6.28 -53.87
N GLY A 1002 10.01 6.54 -52.57
CA GLY A 1002 9.30 7.57 -51.79
C GLY A 1002 10.22 8.48 -50.98
N GLU A 1003 9.64 9.52 -50.38
CA GLU A 1003 10.37 10.46 -49.51
C GLU A 1003 10.94 9.75 -48.28
N VAL A 1004 12.24 9.89 -48.03
CA VAL A 1004 12.95 9.12 -46.99
C VAL A 1004 12.41 9.41 -45.58
N VAL A 1005 11.91 10.63 -45.33
CA VAL A 1005 11.29 11.02 -44.05
C VAL A 1005 9.93 10.35 -43.82
N ASP A 1006 9.14 10.14 -44.88
CA ASP A 1006 7.80 9.54 -44.82
C ASP A 1006 7.80 8.01 -44.98
N ALA A 1007 8.93 7.43 -45.41
CA ALA A 1007 9.09 5.99 -45.55
C ALA A 1007 8.98 5.28 -44.18
N PRO A 1008 8.38 4.07 -44.11
CA PRO A 1008 8.30 3.30 -42.88
C PRO A 1008 9.70 2.89 -42.39
N THR A 1009 9.78 2.47 -41.13
CA THR A 1009 11.01 1.93 -40.55
C THR A 1009 11.43 0.64 -41.27
N PRO A 1010 12.67 0.52 -41.79
CA PRO A 1010 13.13 -0.66 -42.50
C PRO A 1010 12.99 -1.94 -41.68
N SER A 1011 12.65 -3.03 -42.36
CA SER A 1011 12.58 -4.37 -41.80
C SER A 1011 13.96 -4.99 -41.62
N LYS A 1012 14.05 -6.09 -40.84
CA LYS A 1012 15.32 -6.77 -40.53
C LYS A 1012 16.09 -7.22 -41.78
N ASP A 1013 15.37 -7.56 -42.85
CA ASP A 1013 15.95 -8.16 -44.06
C ASP A 1013 16.44 -7.09 -45.07
N GLU A 1014 16.17 -5.80 -44.79
CA GLU A 1014 16.64 -4.63 -45.53
C GLU A 1014 17.89 -3.99 -44.90
N LEU A 1015 18.56 -4.69 -43.96
CA LEU A 1015 19.71 -4.20 -43.20
C LEU A 1015 21.01 -4.95 -43.52
N ASN A 1016 22.04 -4.21 -43.98
CA ASN A 1016 23.41 -4.70 -44.02
C ASN A 1016 24.20 -4.15 -42.83
N LEU A 1017 25.05 -4.97 -42.19
CA LEU A 1017 25.90 -4.52 -41.10
C LEU A 1017 27.09 -3.71 -41.65
N ILE A 1018 27.30 -2.49 -41.16
CA ILE A 1018 28.38 -1.60 -41.66
C ILE A 1018 29.75 -2.14 -41.25
N ASP A 1019 29.95 -2.46 -39.97
CA ASP A 1019 31.17 -3.12 -39.50
C ASP A 1019 31.08 -4.65 -39.72
N LYS A 1020 31.74 -5.11 -40.79
CA LYS A 1020 31.85 -6.53 -41.16
C LYS A 1020 32.57 -7.39 -40.11
N SER A 1021 33.20 -6.81 -39.08
CA SER A 1021 33.78 -7.56 -37.96
C SER A 1021 32.72 -8.17 -37.03
N GLY A 1022 31.49 -7.63 -37.04
CA GLY A 1022 30.46 -8.02 -36.09
C GLY A 1022 30.63 -7.44 -34.68
N ALA A 1023 31.59 -6.56 -34.43
CA ALA A 1023 31.74 -5.91 -33.14
C ALA A 1023 30.47 -5.14 -32.71
N TYR A 1024 30.30 -4.97 -31.40
CA TYR A 1024 29.32 -4.06 -30.83
C TYR A 1024 30.03 -2.82 -30.29
N ILE A 1025 29.38 -1.67 -30.43
CA ILE A 1025 29.76 -0.41 -29.80
C ILE A 1025 29.03 -0.35 -28.45
N ILE A 1026 29.76 -0.04 -27.39
CA ILE A 1026 29.20 0.38 -26.12
C ILE A 1026 29.31 1.90 -26.05
N GLU A 1027 28.25 2.57 -25.65
CA GLU A 1027 28.17 3.99 -25.38
C GLU A 1027 27.63 4.17 -23.96
N ALA A 1028 28.28 4.99 -23.15
CA ALA A 1028 27.79 5.38 -21.83
C ALA A 1028 27.76 6.91 -21.75
N ASN A 1029 26.59 7.49 -21.48
CA ASN A 1029 26.39 8.94 -21.47
C ASN A 1029 25.60 9.43 -20.24
N ILE A 1030 25.83 10.70 -19.90
CA ILE A 1030 25.03 11.44 -18.91
C ILE A 1030 24.79 12.86 -19.44
N ARG A 1031 23.58 13.37 -19.23
CA ARG A 1031 23.13 14.66 -19.73
C ARG A 1031 22.81 15.60 -18.58
N THR A 1032 23.17 16.88 -18.74
CA THR A 1032 22.81 17.97 -17.83
C THR A 1032 22.20 19.11 -18.63
N GLU A 1033 21.32 19.93 -18.05
CA GLU A 1033 20.82 21.13 -18.73
C GLU A 1033 21.96 22.12 -19.05
N ASP A 1034 21.75 22.99 -20.05
CA ASP A 1034 22.77 23.97 -20.47
C ASP A 1034 23.12 25.00 -19.37
N ASN A 1035 22.18 25.31 -18.47
CA ASN A 1035 22.30 26.40 -17.48
C ASN A 1035 22.73 25.96 -16.06
N VAL A 1036 23.03 24.67 -15.81
CA VAL A 1036 23.40 24.20 -14.46
C VAL A 1036 24.81 24.65 -14.06
N SER A 1037 25.03 24.81 -12.75
CA SER A 1037 26.32 25.17 -12.15
C SER A 1037 27.45 24.20 -12.51
N GLN A 1038 28.69 24.70 -12.46
CA GLN A 1038 29.89 23.88 -12.72
C GLN A 1038 30.01 22.72 -11.72
N GLU A 1039 29.60 22.92 -10.47
CA GLU A 1039 29.58 21.87 -9.44
C GLU A 1039 28.69 20.68 -9.85
N SER A 1040 27.51 20.92 -10.42
CA SER A 1040 26.64 19.84 -10.94
C SER A 1040 27.18 19.20 -12.22
N ARG A 1041 27.85 19.98 -13.08
CA ARG A 1041 28.54 19.49 -14.29
C ARG A 1041 29.70 18.56 -13.92
N ASP A 1042 30.52 18.94 -12.96
CA ASP A 1042 31.61 18.13 -12.42
C ASP A 1042 31.08 16.88 -11.71
N ALA A 1043 30.00 16.99 -10.91
CA ALA A 1043 29.35 15.84 -10.28
C ALA A 1043 28.74 14.84 -11.30
N ALA A 1044 28.21 15.31 -12.43
CA ALA A 1044 27.74 14.46 -13.52
C ALA A 1044 28.91 13.72 -14.20
N LYS A 1045 29.99 14.44 -14.51
CA LYS A 1045 31.24 13.85 -15.01
C LYS A 1045 31.82 12.82 -14.04
N GLU A 1046 31.81 13.10 -12.73
CA GLU A 1046 32.30 12.15 -11.72
C GLU A 1046 31.47 10.87 -11.70
N LYS A 1047 30.12 10.95 -11.74
CA LYS A 1047 29.25 9.76 -11.83
C LYS A 1047 29.57 8.88 -13.04
N LEU A 1048 29.82 9.46 -14.21
CA LEU A 1048 30.21 8.72 -15.42
C LEU A 1048 31.59 8.05 -15.27
N LEU A 1049 32.56 8.74 -14.66
CA LEU A 1049 33.89 8.18 -14.37
C LEU A 1049 33.86 7.12 -13.27
N GLN A 1050 32.98 7.24 -12.26
CA GLN A 1050 32.75 6.21 -11.25
C GLN A 1050 32.17 4.93 -11.88
N LEU A 1051 31.25 5.04 -12.85
CA LEU A 1051 30.78 3.90 -13.63
C LEU A 1051 31.93 3.25 -14.41
N ALA A 1052 32.69 4.03 -15.19
CA ALA A 1052 33.82 3.51 -15.96
C ALA A 1052 34.82 2.78 -15.05
N LYS A 1053 35.15 3.35 -13.89
CA LYS A 1053 36.00 2.74 -12.87
C LYS A 1053 35.43 1.48 -12.23
N SER A 1054 34.10 1.35 -12.15
CA SER A 1054 33.46 0.11 -11.69
C SER A 1054 33.52 -1.03 -12.73
N LEU A 1055 33.85 -0.69 -13.99
CA LEU A 1055 34.05 -1.62 -15.10
C LEU A 1055 35.53 -1.87 -15.42
N GLU A 1056 36.47 -1.09 -14.87
CA GLU A 1056 37.92 -1.34 -14.99
C GLU A 1056 38.28 -2.76 -14.56
N GLY A 1057 38.97 -3.50 -15.44
CA GLY A 1057 39.33 -4.91 -15.22
C GLY A 1057 38.25 -5.93 -15.59
N SER A 1058 37.09 -5.49 -16.09
CA SER A 1058 36.10 -6.35 -16.74
C SER A 1058 36.39 -6.52 -18.24
N ALA A 1059 35.46 -7.10 -19.00
CA ALA A 1059 35.50 -7.13 -20.47
C ALA A 1059 35.15 -5.79 -21.15
N ILE A 1060 34.94 -4.72 -20.38
CA ILE A 1060 34.49 -3.41 -20.84
C ILE A 1060 35.53 -2.34 -20.47
N ASP A 1061 36.02 -1.61 -21.47
CA ASP A 1061 37.04 -0.56 -21.32
C ASP A 1061 36.48 0.74 -21.93
N LEU A 1062 35.81 1.56 -21.09
CA LEU A 1062 35.16 2.80 -21.49
C LEU A 1062 36.17 3.94 -21.60
N ARG A 1063 36.28 4.54 -22.80
CA ARG A 1063 37.26 5.57 -23.14
C ARG A 1063 36.59 6.76 -23.82
N PRO A 1064 37.12 7.99 -23.69
CA PRO A 1064 36.65 9.13 -24.48
C PRO A 1064 36.95 8.90 -25.96
N ALA A 1065 35.93 9.06 -26.82
CA ALA A 1065 36.10 8.99 -28.27
C ALA A 1065 36.90 10.18 -28.83
N ASP A 1066 37.46 10.00 -30.02
CA ASP A 1066 38.14 11.08 -30.73
C ASP A 1066 37.16 12.22 -31.04
N ARG A 1067 37.53 13.43 -30.62
CA ARG A 1067 36.86 14.70 -30.91
C ARG A 1067 36.55 14.90 -32.39
N LEU A 1068 37.40 14.38 -33.29
CA LEU A 1068 37.19 14.47 -34.74
C LEU A 1068 36.17 13.43 -35.25
N ALA A 1069 36.09 12.25 -34.64
CA ALA A 1069 35.11 11.21 -34.99
C ALA A 1069 33.68 11.61 -34.60
N LEU A 1070 33.51 12.37 -33.51
CA LEU A 1070 32.22 12.93 -33.08
C LEU A 1070 31.89 14.31 -33.72
N SER A 1071 32.55 14.69 -34.83
CA SER A 1071 32.39 16.02 -35.43
C SER A 1071 31.40 16.05 -36.61
N THR A 1072 30.21 16.59 -36.34
CA THR A 1072 29.09 16.88 -37.28
C THR A 1072 29.39 17.91 -38.39
N ASN A 1073 30.67 18.17 -38.68
CA ASN A 1073 31.14 19.02 -39.78
C ASN A 1073 31.79 18.22 -40.92
N VAL A 1074 32.13 16.95 -40.70
CA VAL A 1074 32.85 16.11 -41.67
C VAL A 1074 31.86 15.44 -42.63
N LYS A 1075 32.22 15.29 -43.91
CA LYS A 1075 31.34 14.74 -44.97
C LYS A 1075 31.21 13.20 -44.95
N SER A 1076 31.55 12.56 -43.83
CA SER A 1076 31.54 11.11 -43.63
C SER A 1076 31.20 10.83 -42.17
N VAL A 1077 29.88 10.78 -41.91
CA VAL A 1077 29.23 10.38 -40.66
C VAL A 1077 28.37 9.17 -40.98
#